data_AF-A0A534KBW9-F1
#
_entry.id   AF-A0A534KBW9-F1
#
_cell.length_a   1.000
_cell.length_b   1.000
_cell.length_c   1.000
_cell.angle_alpha   90.00
_cell.angle_beta   90.00
_cell.angle_gamma   90.00
#
_symmetry.space_group_name_H-M   'P 1'
#
loop_
_entity.id
_entity.type
_entity.pdbx_description
1 polymer ?
#
loop_
_entity_poly.entity_id
_entity_poly.type
_entity_poly.pdbx_seq_one_letter_code
_entity_poly.pdbx_strand_id
1 'polypeptide(L)'
;MSRAARPSCRPRTGRTRWRCTMPCGPSPPNSGTRTTSSRSARHAPRSTRCSRRSTIPASRSAPASKPSSGCTGWSRSSGVRGSSTGSTRSRDEFRKRLYNARDYSGRGGALPKYVYLFEEGDASMRDLLGGKGAGLAEMTRLGLPVPPGLTITTKACNAYSKSGRFPPGLLKEVFKGLASIEAKVGRKFGDPENPLLVSVRSGAKFSMPGMMDTILNLGLNDATVGALARQTSNDRFARDAYRRLIALFGRIVKEIEGRKFESILDEFKGRTEGKQDSDLTAEVLQSIVEEFKGLYRSEVGEPFPQDPETQLREAIGAVFRSWNGKRAVDYRNFSKIPHTLGTAANVQTMVFGNMGTDSGTGVAFTRNPSTGEKELFGEFLPDAQGEDVVAGIRTPMNIAQMREKFPDAYGEFARAAELLEKHYRDIQDIEFTVERGRLWILQTRSGKRSARAAVKIAIDMAREGLISRKEAILRVEPAHVIQLLLPQFDEKAKLAARREGRYLAKGLNASPGAAAGYAIFDPDEAESLGRDEKKPVVLVRLETSPDDVHGILHSKGVLTARGGATSHAAVVTRGLGIPCVAGCESIVVDFDEGEFRVGEKVVHRGDFVSIDGSSGEVYEGHIPTIDPDFTKETDLQTLLEWADEERRLQVWANADYPRDAKRAREFGAQGIGLDRTEHMFMETDRLDIMHEMILAAPEYRRVSTEVRTLKAEIDSTRTDRRRVLEERLARLEPKLQDLSRRYIGSLEKLERLQKGDFVGILRAMAGLPVIIRLIDPPLHEFLPKYETLLVQVTKLTLARGNPDVLQRAARSDDDQAFLEEVKKAGGGDLGRGIEALLPRKQLLLEAVAASRETNPMLGLRGCRLGIMFPEITEMQVRAIFEAACQLTKEGLVVKPEIMIPLAGHVNELKVEREALEREAKKVMEREGVRVNYKFGTMIEIPRAALTADEIAKHAEFFSFGTNDLTQTTLGYSRDDAEGKFLLDYVERGILPH
;
A
#
# COMPACT_ATOMS: atom_id res chain seq x y z
N MET A 1 39.09 -22.75 -38.73
CA MET A 1 39.17 -24.06 -39.41
C MET A 1 37.84 -24.77 -39.17
N SER A 2 36.96 -25.11 -40.11
CA SER A 2 37.05 -25.59 -41.51
C SER A 2 36.81 -27.11 -41.64
N ARG A 3 35.54 -27.51 -41.79
CA ARG A 3 35.07 -28.48 -42.80
C ARG A 3 33.57 -28.29 -43.03
N ALA A 4 33.09 -28.64 -44.21
CA ALA A 4 31.72 -28.39 -44.66
C ALA A 4 31.22 -29.50 -45.59
N ALA A 5 29.91 -29.73 -45.61
CA ALA A 5 29.23 -30.49 -46.66
C ALA A 5 27.76 -30.06 -46.81
N ARG A 6 27.33 -29.92 -48.06
CA ARG A 6 25.94 -29.87 -48.58
C ARG A 6 25.93 -30.84 -49.77
N PRO A 7 24.81 -31.51 -50.11
CA PRO A 7 23.81 -30.86 -50.95
C PRO A 7 22.34 -31.32 -50.70
N SER A 8 21.47 -30.96 -51.63
CA SER A 8 20.00 -31.05 -51.60
C SER A 8 19.42 -32.17 -52.44
N CYS A 9 18.17 -32.60 -52.16
CA CYS A 9 17.10 -32.60 -53.18
C CYS A 9 15.66 -32.74 -52.61
N ARG A 10 14.67 -32.49 -53.47
CA ARG A 10 13.18 -32.64 -53.30
C ARG A 10 12.69 -33.76 -54.26
N PRO A 11 11.41 -34.23 -54.30
CA PRO A 11 10.14 -33.55 -53.93
C PRO A 11 8.99 -34.42 -53.33
N ARG A 12 7.79 -33.82 -53.19
CA ARG A 12 6.38 -34.32 -53.39
C ARG A 12 6.06 -35.84 -53.19
N THR A 13 4.91 -36.27 -52.65
CA THR A 13 3.58 -35.65 -52.41
C THR A 13 2.73 -36.49 -51.44
N GLY A 14 1.70 -35.90 -50.77
CA GLY A 14 0.68 -36.68 -50.04
C GLY A 14 -0.55 -35.88 -49.59
N ARG A 15 -1.76 -36.44 -49.79
CA ARG A 15 -3.03 -36.07 -49.10
C ARG A 15 -3.19 -37.04 -47.89
N THR A 16 -4.10 -36.91 -46.90
CA THR A 16 -5.42 -36.26 -46.81
C THR A 16 -5.78 -35.99 -45.33
N ARG A 17 -6.83 -35.19 -45.05
CA ARG A 17 -7.45 -35.06 -43.70
C ARG A 17 -8.15 -36.36 -43.26
N TRP A 18 -8.34 -36.56 -41.94
CA TRP A 18 -9.58 -37.11 -41.35
C TRP A 18 -9.80 -36.60 -39.90
N ARG A 19 -11.05 -36.71 -39.40
CA ARG A 19 -11.50 -36.57 -38.00
C ARG A 19 -12.04 -37.93 -37.51
N CYS A 20 -12.06 -38.18 -36.19
CA CYS A 20 -13.12 -38.89 -35.41
C CYS A 20 -12.61 -39.17 -33.96
N THR A 21 -13.28 -38.71 -32.90
CA THR A 21 -14.30 -39.41 -32.04
C THR A 21 -13.85 -40.69 -31.33
N MET A 22 -14.04 -40.76 -30.00
CA MET A 22 -13.85 -41.96 -29.16
C MET A 22 -15.20 -42.64 -28.79
N PRO A 23 -15.24 -43.98 -28.61
CA PRO A 23 -16.42 -44.76 -28.17
C PRO A 23 -16.32 -45.25 -26.69
N CYS A 24 -17.26 -46.12 -26.27
CA CYS A 24 -17.49 -46.51 -24.86
C CYS A 24 -17.56 -48.04 -24.61
N GLY A 25 -17.45 -48.45 -23.33
CA GLY A 25 -17.91 -49.77 -22.81
C GLY A 25 -16.85 -50.88 -22.69
N PRO A 26 -17.15 -52.05 -22.07
CA PRO A 26 -18.49 -52.57 -21.70
C PRO A 26 -18.66 -53.03 -20.22
N SER A 27 -19.90 -53.37 -19.79
CA SER A 27 -20.22 -53.98 -18.47
C SER A 27 -21.60 -54.67 -18.37
N PRO A 28 -21.69 -55.91 -17.85
CA PRO A 28 -22.85 -56.44 -17.09
C PRO A 28 -22.37 -57.30 -15.87
N PRO A 29 -23.20 -58.08 -15.11
CA PRO A 29 -24.67 -58.16 -14.95
C PRO A 29 -25.07 -57.82 -13.47
N ASN A 30 -26.16 -58.25 -12.78
CA ASN A 30 -27.41 -58.99 -13.04
C ASN A 30 -28.51 -58.64 -11.99
N SER A 31 -29.74 -59.16 -12.17
CA SER A 31 -30.86 -59.36 -11.19
C SER A 31 -31.32 -58.20 -10.28
N GLY A 32 -32.61 -57.82 -10.18
CA GLY A 32 -33.87 -58.27 -10.80
C GLY A 32 -34.97 -58.49 -9.73
N THR A 33 -36.20 -57.93 -9.77
CA THR A 33 -37.19 -57.96 -10.87
C THR A 33 -38.51 -57.19 -10.55
N ARG A 34 -39.25 -56.71 -11.59
CA ARG A 34 -40.75 -56.58 -11.71
C ARG A 34 -41.53 -55.61 -10.75
N THR A 35 -42.72 -55.03 -11.05
CA THR A 35 -43.60 -54.92 -12.26
C THR A 35 -44.69 -53.80 -12.19
N THR A 36 -44.96 -53.15 -13.35
CA THR A 36 -46.26 -52.64 -13.91
C THR A 36 -47.24 -51.63 -13.25
N SER A 37 -47.66 -50.65 -14.09
CA SER A 37 -49.01 -50.03 -14.22
C SER A 37 -49.47 -48.98 -13.17
N SER A 38 -50.37 -48.01 -13.45
CA SER A 38 -50.79 -47.33 -14.70
C SER A 38 -51.64 -46.06 -14.39
N ARG A 39 -51.91 -45.22 -15.41
CA ARG A 39 -53.01 -44.19 -15.47
C ARG A 39 -52.89 -42.99 -14.48
N SER A 40 -53.53 -41.83 -14.68
CA SER A 40 -54.20 -41.25 -15.88
C SER A 40 -54.47 -39.73 -15.78
N ALA A 41 -54.53 -39.07 -16.94
CA ALA A 41 -55.45 -37.96 -17.32
C ALA A 41 -55.37 -36.61 -16.56
N ARG A 42 -54.95 -35.51 -17.22
CA ARG A 42 -55.70 -34.62 -18.15
C ARG A 42 -56.80 -33.77 -17.47
N HIS A 43 -56.61 -32.45 -17.40
CA HIS A 43 -57.17 -31.53 -18.40
C HIS A 43 -56.65 -30.08 -18.26
N ALA A 44 -56.84 -29.31 -19.34
CA ALA A 44 -56.66 -27.87 -19.46
C ALA A 44 -57.83 -27.36 -20.36
N PRO A 45 -57.92 -26.09 -20.75
CA PRO A 45 -57.69 -24.82 -20.03
C PRO A 45 -58.97 -23.92 -20.05
N ARG A 46 -58.95 -22.69 -19.52
CA ARG A 46 -59.35 -21.43 -20.24
C ARG A 46 -59.58 -20.19 -19.34
N SER A 47 -59.29 -19.06 -19.97
CA SER A 47 -59.65 -17.65 -19.74
C SER A 47 -60.93 -17.25 -18.95
N THR A 48 -60.87 -16.07 -18.32
CA THR A 48 -61.96 -15.06 -18.41
C THR A 48 -61.46 -13.60 -18.27
N ARG A 49 -62.28 -12.63 -18.68
CA ARG A 49 -62.10 -11.17 -18.55
C ARG A 49 -62.96 -10.60 -17.40
N CYS A 50 -62.50 -9.55 -16.72
CA CYS A 50 -63.23 -8.30 -16.35
C CYS A 50 -62.33 -7.45 -15.41
N SER A 51 -62.19 -6.10 -15.43
CA SER A 51 -62.95 -4.92 -15.91
C SER A 51 -63.73 -4.16 -14.82
N ARG A 52 -63.70 -2.80 -14.87
CA ARG A 52 -64.10 -1.73 -13.89
C ARG A 52 -62.84 -1.02 -13.29
N ARG A 53 -62.60 0.31 -13.27
CA ARG A 53 -63.39 1.59 -13.22
C ARG A 53 -64.28 1.69 -11.96
N SER A 54 -64.33 2.78 -11.17
CA SER A 54 -63.81 4.18 -11.21
C SER A 54 -63.70 4.69 -9.74
N THR A 55 -63.30 5.91 -9.32
CA THR A 55 -63.71 7.31 -9.65
C THR A 55 -62.77 8.34 -8.95
N ILE A 56 -62.97 9.66 -9.14
CA ILE A 56 -62.27 10.79 -8.45
C ILE A 56 -63.33 11.77 -7.89
N PRO A 57 -63.11 12.45 -6.74
CA PRO A 57 -62.83 13.91 -6.72
C PRO A 57 -61.78 14.32 -5.64
N ALA A 58 -61.09 15.47 -5.57
CA ALA A 58 -60.97 16.73 -6.35
C ALA A 58 -61.33 18.04 -5.57
N SER A 59 -60.31 18.77 -5.09
CA SER A 59 -60.29 20.21 -4.72
C SER A 59 -58.82 20.70 -4.83
N ARG A 60 -58.47 21.74 -5.61
CA ARG A 60 -58.55 23.21 -5.36
C ARG A 60 -57.66 23.68 -4.18
N SER A 61 -56.78 24.68 -4.31
CA SER A 61 -56.54 25.68 -5.39
C SER A 61 -55.09 26.19 -5.46
N ALA A 62 -54.73 26.85 -6.57
CA ALA A 62 -53.40 27.37 -6.94
C ALA A 62 -53.33 28.93 -6.79
N PRO A 63 -52.38 29.72 -7.35
CA PRO A 63 -51.23 29.48 -8.27
C PRO A 63 -49.87 29.53 -7.52
N ALA A 64 -48.66 29.80 -8.04
CA ALA A 64 -48.12 30.23 -9.36
C ALA A 64 -46.60 29.87 -9.44
N SER A 65 -45.85 29.91 -10.56
CA SER A 65 -46.19 29.89 -12.00
C SER A 65 -44.92 29.78 -12.90
N LYS A 66 -44.91 28.82 -13.85
CA LYS A 66 -44.05 28.73 -15.08
C LYS A 66 -42.51 28.68 -14.89
N PRO A 67 -41.83 27.71 -15.56
CA PRO A 67 -41.48 27.87 -16.99
C PRO A 67 -42.14 26.83 -17.91
N SER A 68 -41.88 26.90 -19.23
CA SER A 68 -42.58 26.09 -20.25
C SER A 68 -41.67 25.54 -21.37
N SER A 69 -41.79 24.23 -21.64
CA SER A 69 -41.67 23.49 -22.92
C SER A 69 -40.45 23.72 -23.87
N GLY A 70 -39.76 22.71 -24.42
CA GLY A 70 -39.77 21.26 -24.15
C GLY A 70 -39.95 20.34 -25.38
N CYS A 71 -38.98 19.44 -25.62
CA CYS A 71 -39.03 18.21 -26.47
C CYS A 71 -39.25 18.43 -28.01
N THR A 72 -39.06 17.48 -28.93
CA THR A 72 -38.79 16.00 -28.95
C THR A 72 -37.74 15.65 -30.05
N GLY A 73 -37.06 14.49 -30.12
CA GLY A 73 -36.99 13.29 -29.26
C GLY A 73 -36.59 12.01 -30.06
N TRP A 74 -36.17 10.94 -29.35
CA TRP A 74 -36.18 9.50 -29.77
C TRP A 74 -35.26 9.07 -30.96
N SER A 75 -34.75 7.83 -31.09
CA SER A 75 -34.66 6.64 -30.22
C SER A 75 -33.56 5.67 -30.73
N ARG A 76 -33.05 4.72 -29.92
CA ARG A 76 -32.10 3.67 -30.33
C ARG A 76 -32.79 2.36 -30.75
N SER A 77 -32.21 1.62 -31.70
CA SER A 77 -32.39 0.17 -31.88
C SER A 77 -31.15 -0.48 -32.53
N SER A 78 -30.97 -1.79 -32.34
CA SER A 78 -29.76 -2.55 -32.71
C SER A 78 -30.03 -3.68 -33.71
N GLY A 79 -29.06 -3.99 -34.58
CA GLY A 79 -29.11 -5.12 -35.54
C GLY A 79 -27.70 -5.60 -35.93
N VAL A 80 -27.55 -6.85 -36.35
CA VAL A 80 -26.25 -7.57 -36.38
C VAL A 80 -26.13 -8.54 -37.58
N ARG A 81 -24.88 -8.73 -38.06
CA ARG A 81 -24.35 -9.74 -39.02
C ARG A 81 -24.64 -9.57 -40.52
N GLY A 82 -23.59 -9.86 -41.31
CA GLY A 82 -23.58 -9.99 -42.78
C GLY A 82 -22.15 -9.91 -43.31
N SER A 83 -21.66 -10.91 -44.06
CA SER A 83 -20.23 -11.02 -44.41
C SER A 83 -19.97 -11.62 -45.80
N SER A 84 -19.12 -10.98 -46.63
CA SER A 84 -18.35 -11.65 -47.69
C SER A 84 -17.28 -10.76 -48.37
N THR A 85 -16.04 -11.28 -48.40
CA THR A 85 -15.04 -11.24 -49.50
C THR A 85 -14.87 -10.00 -50.41
N GLY A 86 -13.79 -9.24 -50.20
CA GLY A 86 -12.58 -9.27 -51.05
C GLY A 86 -12.54 -8.58 -52.44
N SER A 87 -11.64 -7.60 -52.61
CA SER A 87 -10.65 -7.47 -53.71
C SER A 87 -9.80 -6.18 -53.53
N THR A 88 -9.00 -5.75 -54.52
CA THR A 88 -7.82 -4.87 -54.30
C THR A 88 -7.67 -3.72 -55.30
N ARG A 89 -6.87 -2.69 -54.90
CA ARG A 89 -6.29 -1.58 -55.71
C ARG A 89 -7.28 -0.49 -56.18
N SER A 90 -6.88 0.77 -56.41
CA SER A 90 -5.62 1.48 -56.09
C SER A 90 -5.80 3.01 -56.02
N ARG A 91 -4.72 3.73 -55.67
CA ARG A 91 -4.57 5.20 -55.71
C ARG A 91 -4.98 5.81 -57.06
N ASP A 92 -5.66 6.96 -57.06
CA ASP A 92 -5.16 8.28 -57.53
C ASP A 92 -6.26 9.31 -57.86
N GLU A 93 -7.08 9.73 -56.87
CA GLU A 93 -8.07 10.81 -57.11
C GLU A 93 -8.21 11.84 -55.96
N PHE A 94 -7.18 11.98 -55.10
CA PHE A 94 -7.22 12.86 -53.91
C PHE A 94 -6.30 14.10 -54.01
N ARG A 95 -6.17 14.70 -55.20
CA ARG A 95 -5.33 15.90 -55.46
C ARG A 95 -6.01 16.95 -56.35
N LYS A 96 -7.13 17.54 -55.92
CA LYS A 96 -7.65 18.84 -56.44
C LYS A 96 -8.78 19.44 -55.58
N ARG A 97 -8.44 20.01 -54.41
CA ARG A 97 -9.26 21.03 -53.70
C ARG A 97 -8.46 21.79 -52.63
N LEU A 98 -7.46 22.54 -53.09
CA LEU A 98 -6.88 23.68 -52.38
C LEU A 98 -7.39 24.97 -53.03
N TYR A 99 -7.35 26.08 -52.29
CA TYR A 99 -7.91 27.39 -52.63
C TYR A 99 -9.44 27.45 -52.73
N ASN A 100 -10.07 27.71 -51.58
CA ASN A 100 -10.88 28.92 -51.45
C ASN A 100 -10.77 29.43 -50.02
N ALA A 101 -10.28 30.66 -49.84
CA ALA A 101 -10.06 31.28 -48.55
C ALA A 101 -10.92 32.55 -48.44
N ARG A 102 -12.09 32.40 -47.83
CA ARG A 102 -12.98 33.47 -47.32
C ARG A 102 -13.80 32.86 -46.17
N ASP A 103 -14.27 33.74 -45.29
CA ASP A 103 -15.01 33.45 -44.04
C ASP A 103 -14.21 32.79 -42.91
N TYR A 104 -13.50 33.61 -42.11
CA TYR A 104 -13.50 33.55 -40.64
C TYR A 104 -12.89 34.81 -39.97
N SER A 105 -13.39 36.00 -40.33
CA SER A 105 -13.03 37.27 -39.67
C SER A 105 -14.15 37.72 -38.72
N GLY A 106 -14.19 37.17 -37.50
CA GLY A 106 -15.38 37.29 -36.65
C GLY A 106 -15.27 36.91 -35.18
N ARG A 107 -14.18 37.26 -34.48
CA ARG A 107 -14.12 37.45 -33.00
C ARG A 107 -12.75 38.00 -32.57
N GLY A 108 -12.72 39.20 -32.01
CA GLY A 108 -11.52 39.83 -31.47
C GLY A 108 -11.12 39.29 -30.09
N GLY A 109 -10.74 38.01 -30.02
CA GLY A 109 -10.03 37.49 -28.85
C GLY A 109 -8.54 37.76 -28.97
N ALA A 110 -7.91 38.29 -27.90
CA ALA A 110 -6.45 38.38 -27.86
C ALA A 110 -5.83 36.98 -27.99
N LEU A 111 -4.75 36.86 -28.77
CA LEU A 111 -4.04 35.59 -28.90
C LEU A 111 -3.51 35.14 -27.53
N PRO A 112 -3.60 33.84 -27.17
CA PRO A 112 -3.14 33.39 -25.86
C PRO A 112 -1.63 33.57 -25.72
N LYS A 113 -1.18 34.38 -24.76
CA LYS A 113 0.25 34.49 -24.41
C LYS A 113 0.79 33.12 -24.01
N TYR A 114 1.78 32.63 -24.74
CA TYR A 114 2.37 31.29 -24.57
C TYR A 114 3.75 31.30 -23.90
N VAL A 115 4.43 32.44 -23.85
CA VAL A 115 5.79 32.61 -23.28
C VAL A 115 5.77 33.70 -22.21
N TYR A 116 6.39 33.44 -21.06
CA TYR A 116 6.56 34.41 -19.97
C TYR A 116 8.05 34.53 -19.63
N LEU A 117 8.58 35.73 -19.45
CA LEU A 117 9.87 35.91 -18.77
C LEU A 117 9.70 35.52 -17.29
N PHE A 118 10.79 35.15 -16.59
CA PHE A 118 10.69 34.79 -15.16
C PHE A 118 10.11 35.94 -14.30
N GLU A 119 10.42 37.19 -14.62
CA GLU A 119 9.85 38.39 -13.97
C GLU A 119 8.33 38.56 -14.17
N GLU A 120 7.73 37.88 -15.15
CA GLU A 120 6.30 37.97 -15.46
C GLU A 120 5.46 36.83 -14.84
N GLY A 121 6.08 35.96 -14.02
CA GLY A 121 5.42 34.83 -13.36
C GLY A 121 5.39 34.94 -11.83
N ASP A 122 4.91 33.89 -11.16
CA ASP A 122 5.09 33.61 -9.72
C ASP A 122 4.73 32.15 -9.38
N ALA A 123 4.90 31.79 -8.11
CA ALA A 123 4.60 30.48 -7.55
C ALA A 123 3.13 30.05 -7.72
N SER A 124 2.18 30.99 -7.86
CA SER A 124 0.75 30.64 -8.08
C SER A 124 0.53 30.05 -9.48
N MET A 125 1.36 30.41 -10.45
CA MET A 125 1.22 30.04 -11.85
C MET A 125 1.73 28.62 -12.18
N ARG A 126 1.91 27.73 -11.19
CA ARG A 126 2.38 26.33 -11.35
C ARG A 126 1.62 25.52 -12.40
N ASP A 127 0.32 25.76 -12.60
CA ASP A 127 -0.49 25.06 -13.61
C ASP A 127 -0.18 25.51 -15.04
N LEU A 128 0.39 26.71 -15.21
CA LEU A 128 0.72 27.33 -16.48
C LEU A 128 2.22 27.26 -16.82
N LEU A 129 3.08 27.45 -15.81
CA LEU A 129 4.54 27.49 -15.92
C LEU A 129 5.23 26.19 -15.48
N GLY A 130 4.47 25.23 -14.94
CA GLY A 130 5.01 24.05 -14.28
C GLY A 130 5.67 24.38 -12.93
N GLY A 131 6.08 23.34 -12.19
CA GLY A 131 6.75 23.48 -10.89
C GLY A 131 8.08 24.25 -11.00
N LYS A 132 8.91 23.93 -12.00
CA LYS A 132 10.20 24.59 -12.22
C LYS A 132 10.05 26.05 -12.66
N GLY A 133 9.20 26.34 -13.64
CA GLY A 133 9.03 27.70 -14.17
C GLY A 133 8.42 28.67 -13.15
N ALA A 134 7.44 28.21 -12.37
CA ALA A 134 6.88 28.99 -11.27
C ALA A 134 7.91 29.24 -10.15
N GLY A 135 8.77 28.26 -9.84
CA GLY A 135 9.87 28.43 -8.88
C GLY A 135 10.93 29.43 -9.36
N LEU A 136 11.36 29.33 -10.63
CA LEU A 136 12.28 30.27 -11.27
C LEU A 136 11.73 31.71 -11.26
N ALA A 137 10.44 31.87 -11.56
CA ALA A 137 9.76 33.15 -11.51
C ALA A 137 9.72 33.74 -10.08
N GLU A 138 9.33 32.94 -9.09
CA GLU A 138 9.27 33.38 -7.69
C GLU A 138 10.65 33.78 -7.15
N MET A 139 11.69 32.95 -7.38
CA MET A 139 13.07 33.30 -6.99
C MET A 139 13.54 34.61 -7.64
N THR A 140 13.19 34.84 -8.90
CA THR A 140 13.51 36.09 -9.61
C THR A 140 12.81 37.30 -8.96
N ARG A 141 11.54 37.15 -8.55
CA ARG A 141 10.77 38.18 -7.84
C ARG A 141 11.23 38.43 -6.40
N LEU A 142 11.85 37.45 -5.77
CA LEU A 142 12.53 37.58 -4.47
C LEU A 142 13.89 38.31 -4.57
N GLY A 143 14.33 38.70 -5.78
CA GLY A 143 15.61 39.36 -5.99
C GLY A 143 16.83 38.43 -5.86
N LEU A 144 16.62 37.11 -5.87
CA LEU A 144 17.72 36.14 -5.88
C LEU A 144 18.45 36.18 -7.23
N PRO A 145 19.76 35.86 -7.29
CA PRO A 145 20.52 35.86 -8.53
C PRO A 145 20.16 34.63 -9.37
N VAL A 146 19.01 34.67 -10.06
CA VAL A 146 18.59 33.63 -11.01
C VAL A 146 19.12 33.98 -12.41
N PRO A 147 19.77 33.05 -13.13
CA PRO A 147 20.15 33.29 -14.53
C PRO A 147 18.90 33.63 -15.36
N PRO A 148 18.89 34.75 -16.13
CA PRO A 148 17.72 35.19 -16.88
C PRO A 148 17.15 34.12 -17.81
N GLY A 149 15.83 34.15 -18.01
CA GLY A 149 15.16 33.14 -18.80
C GLY A 149 13.66 33.37 -19.00
N LEU A 150 13.05 32.42 -19.70
CA LEU A 150 11.64 32.40 -20.04
C LEU A 150 11.06 31.00 -19.87
N THR A 151 9.77 30.93 -19.57
CA THR A 151 8.99 29.69 -19.52
C THR A 151 7.95 29.68 -20.63
N ILE A 152 7.99 28.64 -21.45
CA ILE A 152 6.99 28.32 -22.45
C ILE A 152 5.93 27.43 -21.80
N THR A 153 4.68 27.89 -21.83
CA THR A 153 3.60 27.37 -20.99
C THR A 153 3.13 25.95 -21.30
N THR A 154 2.55 25.28 -20.30
CA THR A 154 1.82 24.00 -20.45
C THR A 154 0.73 24.07 -21.53
N LYS A 155 0.07 25.22 -21.68
CA LYS A 155 -0.91 25.49 -22.75
C LYS A 155 -0.30 25.39 -24.16
N ALA A 156 0.96 25.75 -24.34
CA ALA A 156 1.67 25.58 -25.61
C ALA A 156 1.93 24.09 -25.92
N CYS A 157 2.39 23.32 -24.93
CA CYS A 157 2.54 21.85 -25.04
C CYS A 157 1.22 21.15 -25.38
N ASN A 158 0.11 21.58 -24.76
CA ASN A 158 -1.22 21.03 -25.00
C ASN A 158 -1.79 21.41 -26.39
N ALA A 159 -1.41 22.58 -26.93
CA ALA A 159 -1.75 22.94 -28.32
C ALA A 159 -0.89 22.17 -29.34
N TYR A 160 0.39 21.96 -29.03
CA TYR A 160 1.31 21.15 -29.84
C TYR A 160 0.86 19.68 -29.90
N SER A 161 0.56 19.07 -28.75
CA SER A 161 0.12 17.67 -28.66
C SER A 161 -1.17 17.38 -29.44
N LYS A 162 -2.05 18.37 -29.61
CA LYS A 162 -3.29 18.26 -30.38
C LYS A 162 -3.12 18.39 -31.90
N SER A 163 -1.99 18.91 -32.38
CA SER A 163 -1.82 19.34 -33.78
C SER A 163 -0.53 18.89 -34.45
N GLY A 164 0.44 18.37 -33.67
CA GLY A 164 1.79 18.03 -34.13
C GLY A 164 2.62 19.25 -34.55
N ARG A 165 2.17 20.49 -34.27
CA ARG A 165 2.76 21.74 -34.74
C ARG A 165 2.74 22.79 -33.63
N PHE A 166 3.68 23.73 -33.66
CA PHE A 166 3.65 24.85 -32.73
C PHE A 166 2.41 25.74 -32.97
N PRO A 167 1.72 26.21 -31.92
CA PRO A 167 0.61 27.14 -32.08
C PRO A 167 1.07 28.46 -32.75
N PRO A 168 0.22 29.11 -33.56
CA PRO A 168 0.56 30.36 -34.23
C PRO A 168 1.05 31.43 -33.24
N GLY A 169 2.13 32.11 -33.59
CA GLY A 169 2.74 33.16 -32.76
C GLY A 169 3.84 32.67 -31.80
N LEU A 170 3.81 31.41 -31.33
CA LEU A 170 4.69 30.92 -30.26
C LEU A 170 6.19 31.22 -30.51
N LEU A 171 6.74 30.85 -31.67
CA LEU A 171 8.17 31.06 -31.93
C LEU A 171 8.54 32.55 -31.95
N LYS A 172 7.62 33.43 -32.39
CA LYS A 172 7.81 34.89 -32.35
C LYS A 172 7.79 35.43 -30.92
N GLU A 173 6.99 34.83 -30.03
CA GLU A 173 7.06 35.14 -28.58
C GLU A 173 8.36 34.63 -27.96
N VAL A 174 8.84 33.43 -28.31
CA VAL A 174 10.11 32.87 -27.81
C VAL A 174 11.28 33.76 -28.20
N PHE A 175 11.42 34.13 -29.48
CA PHE A 175 12.53 34.98 -29.92
C PHE A 175 12.41 36.43 -29.42
N LYS A 176 11.20 36.97 -29.20
CA LYS A 176 11.02 38.25 -28.49
C LYS A 176 11.49 38.16 -27.03
N GLY A 177 11.18 37.07 -26.35
CA GLY A 177 11.66 36.80 -24.99
C GLY A 177 13.19 36.65 -24.95
N LEU A 178 13.76 35.95 -25.94
CA LEU A 178 15.20 35.77 -26.07
C LEU A 178 15.93 37.11 -26.30
N ALA A 179 15.44 37.97 -27.21
CA ALA A 179 15.99 39.32 -27.39
C ALA A 179 15.91 40.19 -26.11
N SER A 180 14.91 39.92 -25.24
CA SER A 180 14.79 40.58 -23.93
C SER A 180 15.79 40.03 -22.89
N ILE A 181 16.30 38.80 -23.10
CA ILE A 181 17.38 38.18 -22.31
C ILE A 181 18.74 38.67 -22.82
N GLU A 182 18.96 38.70 -24.13
CA GLU A 182 20.17 39.23 -24.78
C GLU A 182 20.48 40.65 -24.30
N ALA A 183 19.48 41.53 -24.30
CA ALA A 183 19.59 42.92 -23.85
C ALA A 183 19.94 43.06 -22.35
N LYS A 184 19.66 42.05 -21.51
CA LYS A 184 19.99 42.04 -20.07
C LYS A 184 21.34 41.40 -19.77
N VAL A 185 21.73 40.40 -20.55
CA VAL A 185 22.96 39.62 -20.34
C VAL A 185 24.15 40.22 -21.10
N GLY A 186 23.91 41.04 -22.13
CA GLY A 186 24.96 41.65 -22.95
C GLY A 186 25.68 40.65 -23.86
N ARG A 187 25.07 39.48 -24.12
CA ARG A 187 25.52 38.41 -25.03
C ARG A 187 24.39 38.11 -26.02
N LYS A 188 24.71 37.65 -27.24
CA LYS A 188 23.72 37.45 -28.31
C LYS A 188 23.70 36.00 -28.81
N PHE A 189 22.53 35.45 -29.08
CA PHE A 189 22.34 34.04 -29.44
C PHE A 189 22.92 33.76 -30.84
N GLY A 190 23.89 32.85 -30.90
CA GLY A 190 24.62 32.54 -32.14
C GLY A 190 25.72 33.53 -32.54
N ASP A 191 26.07 34.49 -31.68
CA ASP A 191 27.13 35.46 -31.97
C ASP A 191 28.53 34.82 -31.91
N PRO A 192 29.36 34.92 -32.98
CA PRO A 192 30.66 34.25 -33.09
C PRO A 192 31.80 34.92 -32.30
N GLU A 193 31.53 36.03 -31.59
CA GLU A 193 32.46 36.66 -30.65
C GLU A 193 31.91 36.69 -29.22
N ASN A 194 30.59 36.85 -29.05
CA ASN A 194 29.96 36.94 -27.74
C ASN A 194 28.65 36.14 -27.60
N PRO A 195 28.72 34.80 -27.64
CA PRO A 195 27.55 33.94 -27.67
C PRO A 195 26.77 33.94 -26.35
N LEU A 196 25.47 34.20 -26.45
CA LEU A 196 24.50 33.73 -25.46
C LEU A 196 24.32 32.22 -25.68
N LEU A 197 24.48 31.44 -24.61
CA LEU A 197 24.18 30.01 -24.57
C LEU A 197 23.02 29.77 -23.60
N VAL A 198 22.17 28.80 -23.89
CA VAL A 198 20.97 28.50 -23.07
C VAL A 198 20.84 27.01 -22.74
N SER A 199 20.13 26.71 -21.66
CA SER A 199 19.59 25.38 -21.39
C SER A 199 18.08 25.34 -21.67
N VAL A 200 17.59 24.20 -22.12
CA VAL A 200 16.16 23.91 -22.27
C VAL A 200 15.78 22.81 -21.28
N ARG A 201 15.04 23.21 -20.24
CA ARG A 201 14.67 22.38 -19.07
C ARG A 201 13.17 22.12 -19.04
N SER A 202 12.78 20.86 -19.12
CA SER A 202 11.37 20.43 -18.98
C SER A 202 10.83 20.69 -17.56
N GLY A 203 9.51 20.93 -17.43
CA GLY A 203 8.88 21.18 -16.13
C GLY A 203 7.36 21.04 -16.14
N ALA A 204 6.84 19.92 -15.64
CA ALA A 204 5.41 19.72 -15.43
C ALA A 204 4.93 20.34 -14.10
N LYS A 205 3.60 20.40 -13.87
CA LYS A 205 3.00 20.88 -12.61
C LYS A 205 3.54 20.12 -11.38
N PHE A 206 3.59 18.80 -11.51
CA PHE A 206 4.16 17.89 -10.51
C PHE A 206 5.56 17.43 -10.94
N SER A 207 6.41 17.08 -9.97
CA SER A 207 7.75 16.57 -10.26
C SER A 207 7.68 15.18 -10.89
N MET A 208 8.45 14.94 -11.94
CA MET A 208 8.58 13.63 -12.61
C MET A 208 10.08 13.32 -12.82
N PRO A 209 10.82 12.93 -11.77
CA PRO A 209 12.27 12.78 -11.81
C PRO A 209 12.73 11.72 -12.82
N GLY A 210 13.73 12.02 -13.64
CA GLY A 210 14.25 11.09 -14.67
C GLY A 210 13.32 10.82 -15.87
N MET A 211 12.07 11.31 -15.85
CA MET A 211 11.07 10.99 -16.88
C MET A 211 11.02 12.01 -18.03
N MET A 212 11.72 13.14 -17.91
CA MET A 212 11.83 14.18 -18.94
C MET A 212 13.25 14.74 -18.94
N ASP A 213 13.83 14.84 -20.13
CA ASP A 213 15.23 15.21 -20.31
C ASP A 213 15.48 16.73 -20.21
N THR A 214 16.76 17.12 -20.23
CA THR A 214 17.26 18.50 -20.24
C THR A 214 18.41 18.60 -21.24
N ILE A 215 18.48 19.71 -21.99
CA ILE A 215 19.55 19.98 -22.95
C ILE A 215 20.29 21.23 -22.48
N LEU A 216 21.63 21.16 -22.41
CA LEU A 216 22.52 22.26 -22.02
C LEU A 216 23.26 22.81 -23.25
N ASN A 217 23.91 23.97 -23.09
CA ASN A 217 24.84 24.56 -24.08
C ASN A 217 24.23 24.86 -25.47
N LEU A 218 22.91 24.96 -25.61
CA LEU A 218 22.25 25.31 -26.87
C LEU A 218 22.71 26.70 -27.33
N GLY A 219 23.05 26.82 -28.62
CA GLY A 219 23.76 27.94 -29.20
C GLY A 219 25.23 27.65 -29.55
N LEU A 220 25.80 26.52 -29.10
CA LEU A 220 27.11 26.07 -29.59
C LEU A 220 27.03 25.54 -31.02
N ASN A 221 27.92 26.05 -31.85
CA ASN A 221 28.16 25.69 -33.24
C ASN A 221 29.65 25.91 -33.56
N ASP A 222 30.07 25.62 -34.80
CA ASP A 222 31.49 25.64 -35.19
C ASP A 222 32.16 27.02 -35.11
N ALA A 223 31.39 28.12 -35.05
CA ALA A 223 31.91 29.47 -34.83
C ALA A 223 31.88 29.87 -33.33
N THR A 224 30.74 29.64 -32.65
CA THR A 224 30.54 30.06 -31.26
C THR A 224 31.36 29.23 -30.26
N VAL A 225 31.74 27.99 -30.58
CA VAL A 225 32.68 27.20 -29.76
C VAL A 225 34.06 27.86 -29.68
N GLY A 226 34.53 28.46 -30.77
CA GLY A 226 35.78 29.23 -30.80
C GLY A 226 35.69 30.50 -29.95
N ALA A 227 34.54 31.15 -29.90
CA ALA A 227 34.29 32.29 -29.00
C ALA A 227 34.33 31.84 -27.53
N LEU A 228 33.65 30.74 -27.20
CA LEU A 228 33.66 30.18 -25.85
C LEU A 228 35.10 29.86 -25.38
N ALA A 229 35.91 29.22 -26.23
CA ALA A 229 37.32 28.94 -25.96
C ALA A 229 38.15 30.21 -25.67
N ARG A 230 37.93 31.29 -26.43
CA ARG A 230 38.58 32.59 -26.17
C ARG A 230 38.12 33.19 -24.84
N GLN A 231 36.81 33.22 -24.58
CA GLN A 231 36.24 33.83 -23.37
C GLN A 231 36.59 33.08 -22.09
N THR A 232 36.76 31.76 -22.14
CA THR A 232 37.15 30.93 -20.99
C THR A 232 38.67 30.85 -20.81
N SER A 233 39.45 31.13 -21.86
CA SER A 233 40.87 30.73 -21.96
C SER A 233 41.09 29.23 -21.76
N ASN A 234 40.06 28.42 -21.99
CA ASN A 234 40.03 26.97 -21.77
C ASN A 234 39.34 26.30 -22.97
N ASP A 235 40.16 26.00 -23.98
CA ASP A 235 39.74 25.38 -25.24
C ASP A 235 39.28 23.92 -25.06
N ARG A 236 39.88 23.18 -24.10
CA ARG A 236 39.41 21.85 -23.69
C ARG A 236 37.95 21.91 -23.23
N PHE A 237 37.61 22.84 -22.34
CA PHE A 237 36.24 23.01 -21.86
C PHE A 237 35.27 23.35 -23.00
N ALA A 238 35.62 24.28 -23.91
CA ALA A 238 34.73 24.67 -24.98
C ALA A 238 34.36 23.49 -25.91
N ARG A 239 35.36 22.65 -26.25
CA ARG A 239 35.15 21.45 -27.06
C ARG A 239 34.41 20.35 -26.30
N ASP A 240 34.65 20.22 -24.99
CA ASP A 240 33.87 19.32 -24.10
C ASP A 240 32.38 19.71 -24.07
N ALA A 241 32.10 21.00 -23.85
CA ALA A 241 30.75 21.55 -23.85
C ALA A 241 30.03 21.33 -25.19
N TYR A 242 30.76 21.36 -26.31
CA TYR A 242 30.21 21.14 -27.64
C TYR A 242 29.95 19.66 -27.96
N ARG A 243 30.86 18.71 -27.62
CA ARG A 243 30.54 17.27 -27.75
C ARG A 243 29.32 16.89 -26.90
N ARG A 244 29.17 17.48 -25.70
CA ARG A 244 28.00 17.27 -24.83
C ARG A 244 26.72 17.81 -25.46
N LEU A 245 26.75 19.00 -26.10
CA LEU A 245 25.59 19.46 -26.87
C LEU A 245 25.21 18.46 -27.96
N ILE A 246 26.17 18.01 -28.79
CA ILE A 246 25.87 17.13 -29.93
C ILE A 246 25.27 15.79 -29.44
N ALA A 247 25.86 15.18 -28.39
CA ALA A 247 25.35 13.95 -27.81
C ALA A 247 23.97 14.11 -27.14
N LEU A 248 23.77 15.16 -26.32
CA LEU A 248 22.48 15.45 -25.69
C LEU A 248 21.40 15.74 -26.73
N PHE A 249 21.70 16.56 -27.74
CA PHE A 249 20.77 16.91 -28.81
C PHE A 249 20.43 15.69 -29.67
N GLY A 250 21.43 14.90 -30.07
CA GLY A 250 21.23 13.63 -30.78
C GLY A 250 20.33 12.66 -30.00
N ARG A 251 20.65 12.42 -28.72
CA ARG A 251 19.91 11.50 -27.84
C ARG A 251 18.48 11.96 -27.51
N ILE A 252 18.27 13.26 -27.29
CA ILE A 252 17.00 13.80 -26.77
C ILE A 252 16.08 14.33 -27.88
N VAL A 253 16.64 14.98 -28.90
CA VAL A 253 15.87 15.65 -29.97
C VAL A 253 15.65 14.75 -31.17
N LYS A 254 16.63 13.90 -31.50
CA LYS A 254 16.58 12.96 -32.64
C LYS A 254 16.53 11.48 -32.23
N GLU A 255 16.45 11.20 -30.93
CA GLU A 255 16.24 9.85 -30.35
C GLU A 255 17.36 8.82 -30.69
N ILE A 256 18.59 9.30 -30.95
CA ILE A 256 19.77 8.46 -31.20
C ILE A 256 20.16 7.67 -29.94
N GLU A 257 20.49 6.39 -30.08
CA GLU A 257 20.88 5.53 -28.96
C GLU A 257 22.18 6.03 -28.29
N GLY A 258 22.10 6.38 -27.00
CA GLY A 258 23.21 6.94 -26.23
C GLY A 258 24.49 6.10 -26.25
N ARG A 259 24.37 4.76 -26.28
CA ARG A 259 25.51 3.83 -26.36
C ARG A 259 26.42 4.08 -27.56
N LYS A 260 25.91 4.65 -28.66
CA LYS A 260 26.72 4.95 -29.86
C LYS A 260 27.70 6.10 -29.60
N PHE A 261 27.29 7.12 -28.84
CA PHE A 261 28.18 8.20 -28.39
C PHE A 261 29.21 7.69 -27.37
N GLU A 262 28.77 6.88 -26.39
CA GLU A 262 29.68 6.28 -25.40
C GLU A 262 30.72 5.36 -26.07
N SER A 263 30.33 4.57 -27.07
CA SER A 263 31.26 3.66 -27.77
C SER A 263 32.40 4.40 -28.46
N ILE A 264 32.11 5.55 -29.09
CA ILE A 264 33.13 6.43 -29.67
C ILE A 264 34.01 7.01 -28.55
N LEU A 265 33.41 7.51 -27.48
CA LEU A 265 34.13 8.10 -26.34
C LEU A 265 35.08 7.09 -25.67
N ASP A 266 34.62 5.86 -25.47
CA ASP A 266 35.40 4.74 -24.91
C ASP A 266 36.55 4.33 -25.84
N GLU A 267 36.37 4.40 -27.17
CA GLU A 267 37.47 4.17 -28.11
C GLU A 267 38.58 5.22 -27.98
N PHE A 268 38.23 6.50 -27.81
CA PHE A 268 39.23 7.55 -27.58
C PHE A 268 39.86 7.47 -26.18
N LYS A 269 39.08 7.20 -25.12
CA LYS A 269 39.61 6.97 -23.75
C LYS A 269 40.52 5.73 -23.68
N GLY A 270 40.24 4.69 -24.45
CA GLY A 270 41.09 3.50 -24.56
C GLY A 270 42.49 3.78 -25.13
N ARG A 271 42.69 4.97 -25.74
CA ARG A 271 43.98 5.45 -26.25
C ARG A 271 44.71 6.40 -25.27
N THR A 272 44.14 6.70 -24.10
CA THR A 272 44.78 7.49 -23.03
C THR A 272 45.23 6.59 -21.87
N GLU A 273 46.22 7.03 -21.10
CA GLU A 273 46.80 6.21 -20.01
C GLU A 273 45.84 6.03 -18.82
N GLY A 274 45.17 7.11 -18.39
CA GLY A 274 44.23 7.09 -17.25
C GLY A 274 42.81 6.60 -17.58
N LYS A 275 42.45 6.58 -18.88
CA LYS A 275 41.15 6.12 -19.44
C LYS A 275 39.91 6.89 -18.94
N GLN A 276 40.08 8.11 -18.42
CA GLN A 276 38.99 8.94 -17.91
C GLN A 276 38.68 10.12 -18.84
N ASP A 277 37.45 10.63 -18.77
CA ASP A 277 37.02 11.85 -19.50
C ASP A 277 37.88 13.09 -19.16
N SER A 278 38.52 13.12 -17.98
CA SER A 278 39.50 14.12 -17.57
C SER A 278 40.71 14.21 -18.51
N ASP A 279 41.13 13.07 -19.05
CA ASP A 279 42.45 12.89 -19.68
C ASP A 279 42.43 13.29 -21.17
N LEU A 280 41.25 13.57 -21.71
CA LEU A 280 41.03 13.97 -23.10
C LEU A 280 41.48 15.42 -23.29
N THR A 281 42.48 15.62 -24.15
CA THR A 281 42.98 16.96 -24.53
C THR A 281 42.01 17.67 -25.49
N ALA A 282 42.24 18.95 -25.78
CA ALA A 282 41.40 19.72 -26.68
C ALA A 282 41.40 19.15 -28.12
N GLU A 283 42.53 18.66 -28.60
CA GLU A 283 42.70 18.06 -29.93
C GLU A 283 41.93 16.74 -30.04
N VAL A 284 41.99 15.92 -29.00
CA VAL A 284 41.21 14.67 -28.89
C VAL A 284 39.71 14.98 -28.82
N LEU A 285 39.30 15.98 -28.02
CA LEU A 285 37.91 16.42 -27.95
C LEU A 285 37.39 16.99 -29.28
N GLN A 286 38.21 17.67 -30.09
CA GLN A 286 37.80 18.07 -31.44
C GLN A 286 37.56 16.85 -32.33
N SER A 287 38.41 15.83 -32.21
CA SER A 287 38.28 14.59 -32.98
C SER A 287 36.96 13.88 -32.63
N ILE A 288 36.62 13.84 -31.34
CA ILE A 288 35.33 13.34 -30.83
C ILE A 288 34.15 14.21 -31.32
N VAL A 289 34.29 15.54 -31.39
CA VAL A 289 33.26 16.44 -31.94
C VAL A 289 32.95 16.11 -33.40
N GLU A 290 33.96 15.88 -34.25
CA GLU A 290 33.72 15.53 -35.66
C GLU A 290 33.13 14.12 -35.82
N GLU A 291 33.58 13.13 -35.04
CA GLU A 291 32.96 11.80 -35.02
C GLU A 291 31.51 11.84 -34.52
N PHE A 292 31.19 12.67 -33.51
CA PHE A 292 29.82 12.86 -33.03
C PHE A 292 28.93 13.54 -34.08
N LYS A 293 29.45 14.49 -34.88
CA LYS A 293 28.75 15.03 -36.06
C LYS A 293 28.58 13.96 -37.15
N GLY A 294 29.57 13.10 -37.35
CA GLY A 294 29.54 11.97 -38.28
C GLY A 294 28.44 10.96 -37.94
N LEU A 295 28.39 10.52 -36.68
CA LEU A 295 27.34 9.67 -36.11
C LEU A 295 25.96 10.32 -36.21
N TYR A 296 25.85 11.61 -35.85
CA TYR A 296 24.59 12.35 -36.01
C TYR A 296 24.12 12.34 -37.48
N ARG A 297 25.03 12.57 -38.42
CA ARG A 297 24.72 12.59 -39.86
C ARG A 297 24.35 11.22 -40.42
N SER A 298 24.95 10.13 -39.93
CA SER A 298 24.62 8.77 -40.39
C SER A 298 23.28 8.27 -39.83
N GLU A 299 22.93 8.63 -38.59
CA GLU A 299 21.67 8.23 -37.94
C GLU A 299 20.47 9.08 -38.36
N VAL A 300 20.67 10.40 -38.55
CA VAL A 300 19.58 11.36 -38.87
C VAL A 300 19.44 11.61 -40.38
N GLY A 301 20.51 11.39 -41.16
CA GLY A 301 20.56 11.71 -42.59
C GLY A 301 20.84 13.19 -42.91
N GLU A 302 20.84 14.05 -41.88
CA GLU A 302 21.08 15.50 -41.97
C GLU A 302 22.31 15.88 -41.12
N PRO A 303 23.10 16.92 -41.49
CA PRO A 303 24.20 17.39 -40.65
C PRO A 303 23.68 18.00 -39.33
N PHE A 304 24.54 18.06 -38.31
CA PHE A 304 24.22 18.73 -37.04
C PHE A 304 23.82 20.20 -37.28
N PRO A 305 22.69 20.69 -36.71
CA PRO A 305 22.21 22.04 -36.97
C PRO A 305 23.14 23.11 -36.40
N GLN A 306 23.87 23.79 -37.29
CA GLN A 306 24.74 24.91 -36.97
C GLN A 306 23.95 26.21 -36.65
N ASP A 307 22.68 26.29 -37.06
CA ASP A 307 21.76 27.39 -36.74
C ASP A 307 21.17 27.24 -35.32
N PRO A 308 21.48 28.16 -34.39
CA PRO A 308 20.93 28.14 -33.03
C PRO A 308 19.41 28.29 -32.95
N GLU A 309 18.77 29.03 -33.86
CA GLU A 309 17.30 29.16 -33.85
C GLU A 309 16.62 27.82 -34.13
N THR A 310 17.17 27.03 -35.07
CA THR A 310 16.77 25.65 -35.32
C THR A 310 17.08 24.73 -34.15
N GLN A 311 18.25 24.83 -33.52
CA GLN A 311 18.56 24.06 -32.30
C GLN A 311 17.48 24.30 -31.21
N LEU A 312 17.20 25.57 -30.89
CA LEU A 312 16.22 25.95 -29.87
C LEU A 312 14.79 25.49 -30.25
N ARG A 313 14.39 25.72 -31.50
CA ARG A 313 13.08 25.31 -32.06
C ARG A 313 12.86 23.79 -31.94
N GLU A 314 13.86 22.98 -32.25
CA GLU A 314 13.72 21.52 -32.15
C GLU A 314 13.78 21.02 -30.71
N ALA A 315 14.62 21.61 -29.85
CA ALA A 315 14.70 21.30 -28.42
C ALA A 315 13.36 21.54 -27.68
N ILE A 316 12.67 22.66 -27.95
CA ILE A 316 11.33 22.93 -27.43
C ILE A 316 10.33 21.87 -27.92
N GLY A 317 10.44 21.47 -29.19
CA GLY A 317 9.63 20.40 -29.76
C GLY A 317 9.85 19.05 -29.09
N ALA A 318 11.09 18.72 -28.73
CA ALA A 318 11.44 17.49 -28.02
C ALA A 318 10.83 17.47 -26.60
N VAL A 319 10.87 18.58 -25.86
CA VAL A 319 10.21 18.70 -24.54
C VAL A 319 8.69 18.51 -24.65
N PHE A 320 8.04 18.99 -25.70
CA PHE A 320 6.60 18.74 -25.91
C PHE A 320 6.29 17.31 -26.36
N ARG A 321 7.21 16.62 -27.06
CA ARG A 321 7.08 15.19 -27.39
C ARG A 321 7.26 14.31 -26.16
N SER A 322 8.25 14.60 -25.30
CA SER A 322 8.58 13.74 -24.14
C SER A 322 7.44 13.58 -23.14
N TRP A 323 6.55 14.57 -23.01
CA TRP A 323 5.30 14.44 -22.23
C TRP A 323 4.45 13.23 -22.66
N ASN A 324 4.43 12.88 -23.95
CA ASN A 324 3.65 11.77 -24.50
C ASN A 324 4.50 10.51 -24.75
N GLY A 325 5.80 10.53 -24.42
CA GLY A 325 6.67 9.36 -24.51
C GLY A 325 6.29 8.28 -23.48
N LYS A 326 6.50 7.00 -23.84
CA LYS A 326 6.05 5.84 -23.03
C LYS A 326 6.42 5.97 -21.55
N ARG A 327 7.69 6.27 -21.24
CA ARG A 327 8.20 6.49 -19.88
C ARG A 327 7.33 7.47 -19.06
N ALA A 328 6.97 8.62 -19.64
CA ALA A 328 6.16 9.64 -18.98
C ALA A 328 4.67 9.25 -18.88
N VAL A 329 4.14 8.50 -19.85
CA VAL A 329 2.78 7.93 -19.82
C VAL A 329 2.65 6.90 -18.70
N ASP A 330 3.58 5.94 -18.63
CA ASP A 330 3.60 4.88 -17.60
C ASP A 330 3.68 5.49 -16.18
N TYR A 331 4.59 6.45 -15.97
CA TYR A 331 4.73 7.16 -14.69
C TYR A 331 3.45 7.89 -14.27
N ARG A 332 2.77 8.56 -15.21
CA ARG A 332 1.50 9.24 -14.91
C ARG A 332 0.38 8.28 -14.55
N ASN A 333 0.30 7.12 -15.20
CA ASN A 333 -0.67 6.08 -14.84
C ASN A 333 -0.41 5.60 -13.40
N PHE A 334 0.83 5.23 -13.09
CA PHE A 334 1.25 4.77 -11.76
C PHE A 334 1.00 5.82 -10.67
N SER A 335 1.42 7.07 -10.89
CA SER A 335 1.26 8.17 -9.93
C SER A 335 -0.10 8.87 -9.99
N LYS A 336 -1.09 8.32 -10.73
CA LYS A 336 -2.46 8.87 -10.91
C LYS A 336 -2.48 10.35 -11.37
N ILE A 337 -1.51 10.79 -12.17
CA ILE A 337 -1.35 12.19 -12.65
C ILE A 337 -2.14 12.42 -13.95
N PRO A 338 -3.01 13.45 -14.04
CA PRO A 338 -3.78 13.72 -15.26
C PRO A 338 -2.92 14.04 -16.51
N HIS A 339 -3.17 13.31 -17.60
CA HIS A 339 -2.46 13.48 -18.88
C HIS A 339 -2.73 14.83 -19.57
N THR A 340 -3.82 15.49 -19.20
CA THR A 340 -4.29 16.79 -19.73
C THR A 340 -3.48 18.00 -19.27
N LEU A 341 -2.57 17.84 -18.30
CA LEU A 341 -1.78 18.94 -17.76
C LEU A 341 -0.77 19.50 -18.78
N GLY A 342 -0.03 18.62 -19.45
CA GLY A 342 1.12 19.02 -20.28
C GLY A 342 2.36 19.36 -19.45
N THR A 343 3.47 19.67 -20.14
CA THR A 343 4.72 20.13 -19.53
C THR A 343 5.08 21.52 -20.04
N ALA A 344 5.75 22.33 -19.23
CA ALA A 344 6.36 23.58 -19.65
C ALA A 344 7.80 23.35 -20.13
N ALA A 345 8.32 24.25 -20.96
CA ALA A 345 9.72 24.26 -21.38
C ALA A 345 10.37 25.58 -20.92
N ASN A 346 11.36 25.49 -20.04
CA ASN A 346 12.08 26.63 -19.50
C ASN A 346 13.36 26.83 -20.32
N VAL A 347 13.54 28.01 -20.91
CA VAL A 347 14.74 28.40 -21.63
C VAL A 347 15.50 29.39 -20.74
N GLN A 348 16.69 29.01 -20.29
CA GLN A 348 17.44 29.75 -19.27
C GLN A 348 18.90 29.94 -19.71
N THR A 349 19.44 31.14 -19.54
CA THR A 349 20.86 31.44 -19.78
C THR A 349 21.77 30.45 -19.07
N MET A 350 22.75 29.90 -19.79
CA MET A 350 23.81 29.08 -19.20
C MET A 350 24.71 29.93 -18.30
N VAL A 351 25.07 29.37 -17.15
CA VAL A 351 26.16 29.82 -16.30
C VAL A 351 27.10 28.65 -16.05
N PHE A 352 28.40 28.94 -15.90
CA PHE A 352 29.46 27.95 -16.00
C PHE A 352 30.28 27.86 -14.70
N GLY A 353 30.11 26.76 -13.96
CA GLY A 353 30.91 26.44 -12.78
C GLY A 353 32.32 25.94 -13.08
N ASN A 354 32.70 25.87 -14.36
CA ASN A 354 33.96 25.31 -14.86
C ASN A 354 34.72 26.25 -15.80
N MET A 355 34.81 27.53 -15.42
CA MET A 355 35.64 28.54 -16.10
C MET A 355 37.02 28.73 -15.44
N GLY A 356 37.43 27.83 -14.54
CA GLY A 356 38.65 27.94 -13.73
C GLY A 356 38.39 27.84 -12.21
N THR A 357 39.45 28.10 -11.44
CA THR A 357 39.48 27.94 -9.97
C THR A 357 38.61 28.95 -9.21
N ASP A 358 38.12 29.99 -9.86
CA ASP A 358 37.20 31.02 -9.35
C ASP A 358 35.72 30.66 -9.56
N SER A 359 35.45 29.45 -10.07
CA SER A 359 34.13 28.98 -10.46
C SER A 359 33.83 27.62 -9.81
N GLY A 360 32.56 27.26 -9.68
CA GLY A 360 32.14 25.98 -9.11
C GLY A 360 30.63 25.78 -9.13
N THR A 361 30.15 24.66 -8.58
CA THR A 361 28.72 24.34 -8.56
C THR A 361 28.39 23.43 -7.39
N GLY A 362 27.14 23.45 -6.90
CA GLY A 362 26.74 22.62 -5.78
C GLY A 362 25.24 22.40 -5.66
N VAL A 363 24.89 21.51 -4.74
CA VAL A 363 23.52 21.19 -4.34
C VAL A 363 23.49 21.14 -2.81
N ALA A 364 22.63 21.94 -2.18
CA ALA A 364 22.53 21.99 -0.73
C ALA A 364 21.11 22.25 -0.22
N PHE A 365 20.87 21.79 0.99
CA PHE A 365 19.61 21.87 1.72
C PHE A 365 19.70 22.93 2.82
N THR A 366 18.58 23.60 3.13
CA THR A 366 18.54 24.63 4.19
C THR A 366 18.65 24.06 5.61
N ARG A 367 18.39 22.75 5.75
CA ARG A 367 18.52 21.93 6.97
C ARG A 367 19.03 20.54 6.57
N ASN A 368 19.60 19.79 7.51
CA ASN A 368 20.02 18.42 7.27
C ASN A 368 18.80 17.52 6.94
N PRO A 369 18.70 16.91 5.74
CA PRO A 369 17.53 16.15 5.34
C PRO A 369 17.42 14.78 6.04
N SER A 370 18.49 14.33 6.72
CA SER A 370 18.55 13.04 7.41
C SER A 370 18.27 13.18 8.91
N THR A 371 18.84 14.18 9.59
CA THR A 371 18.65 14.41 11.03
C THR A 371 17.57 15.45 11.35
N GLY A 372 17.35 16.42 10.45
CA GLY A 372 16.48 17.57 10.66
C GLY A 372 17.16 18.80 11.27
N GLU A 373 18.45 18.72 11.59
CA GLU A 373 19.21 19.79 12.22
C GLU A 373 19.33 21.04 11.33
N LYS A 374 19.30 22.23 11.94
CA LYS A 374 19.32 23.52 11.22
C LYS A 374 20.74 23.93 10.81
N GLU A 375 21.30 23.16 9.88
CA GLU A 375 22.58 23.42 9.21
C GLU A 375 22.43 23.43 7.68
N LEU A 376 23.28 24.20 6.99
CA LEU A 376 23.41 24.07 5.54
C LEU A 376 24.12 22.74 5.23
N PHE A 377 23.36 21.76 4.75
CA PHE A 377 23.84 20.41 4.45
C PHE A 377 23.92 20.21 2.93
N GLY A 378 25.06 19.78 2.40
CA GLY A 378 25.18 19.55 0.96
C GLY A 378 26.62 19.51 0.45
N GLU A 379 26.72 19.55 -0.88
CA GLU A 379 27.94 19.26 -1.63
C GLU A 379 28.26 20.34 -2.66
N PHE A 380 29.56 20.55 -2.91
CA PHE A 380 30.10 21.56 -3.80
C PHE A 380 31.35 21.04 -4.53
N LEU A 381 31.48 21.33 -5.82
CA LEU A 381 32.69 21.07 -6.61
C LEU A 381 33.21 22.37 -7.26
N PRO A 382 34.48 22.76 -7.03
CA PRO A 382 35.13 23.83 -7.79
C PRO A 382 35.55 23.34 -9.18
N ASP A 383 35.53 24.24 -10.16
CA ASP A 383 35.83 24.00 -11.58
C ASP A 383 35.07 22.78 -12.14
N ALA A 384 33.73 22.79 -12.06
CA ALA A 384 32.86 21.66 -12.38
C ALA A 384 31.46 22.09 -12.88
N GLN A 385 30.73 21.18 -13.54
CA GLN A 385 29.31 21.34 -13.87
C GLN A 385 28.43 20.47 -12.96
N GLY A 386 27.13 20.80 -12.87
CA GLY A 386 26.19 20.05 -12.03
C GLY A 386 26.05 18.57 -12.40
N GLU A 387 26.39 18.20 -13.64
CA GLU A 387 26.49 16.79 -14.07
C GLU A 387 27.64 16.06 -13.36
N ASP A 388 28.78 16.72 -13.09
CA ASP A 388 29.93 16.10 -12.42
C ASP A 388 29.64 15.81 -10.92
N VAL A 389 28.85 16.68 -10.28
CA VAL A 389 28.36 16.47 -8.89
C VAL A 389 27.44 15.25 -8.83
N VAL A 390 26.49 15.13 -9.77
CA VAL A 390 25.53 14.02 -9.82
C VAL A 390 26.16 12.70 -10.26
N ALA A 391 27.20 12.75 -11.12
CA ALA A 391 27.90 11.57 -11.60
C ALA A 391 28.92 10.99 -10.60
N GLY A 392 29.35 11.76 -9.59
CA GLY A 392 30.26 11.30 -8.53
C GLY A 392 31.70 10.99 -8.99
N ILE A 393 32.06 11.36 -10.23
CA ILE A 393 33.38 11.08 -10.83
C ILE A 393 34.51 11.77 -10.07
N ARG A 394 34.22 12.94 -9.46
CA ARG A 394 35.11 13.68 -8.58
C ARG A 394 34.46 13.78 -7.20
N THR A 395 35.19 13.40 -6.15
CA THR A 395 34.72 13.49 -4.76
C THR A 395 34.27 14.92 -4.42
N PRO A 396 32.98 15.14 -4.10
CA PRO A 396 32.50 16.47 -3.73
C PRO A 396 33.10 16.98 -2.41
N MET A 397 33.23 18.30 -2.29
CA MET A 397 33.54 18.96 -1.02
C MET A 397 32.24 19.21 -0.26
N ASN A 398 32.28 19.20 1.08
CA ASN A 398 31.13 19.59 1.88
C ASN A 398 30.85 21.10 1.71
N ILE A 399 29.58 21.50 1.66
CA ILE A 399 29.16 22.90 1.48
C ILE A 399 29.76 23.87 2.51
N ALA A 400 30.09 23.41 3.73
CA ALA A 400 30.81 24.22 4.72
C ALA A 400 32.19 24.67 4.23
N GLN A 401 32.91 23.82 3.48
CA GLN A 401 34.24 24.11 2.92
C GLN A 401 34.20 25.12 1.77
N MET A 402 33.02 25.38 1.19
CA MET A 402 32.83 26.48 0.23
C MET A 402 33.14 27.83 0.89
N ARG A 403 32.91 27.99 2.20
CA ARG A 403 33.25 29.21 2.96
C ARG A 403 34.75 29.56 2.90
N GLU A 404 35.62 28.57 2.80
CA GLU A 404 37.08 28.75 2.77
C GLU A 404 37.58 29.20 1.39
N LYS A 405 36.96 28.69 0.31
CA LYS A 405 37.36 28.96 -1.08
C LYS A 405 36.59 30.13 -1.72
N PHE A 406 35.34 30.34 -1.30
CA PHE A 406 34.38 31.26 -1.90
C PHE A 406 33.60 32.00 -0.82
N PRO A 407 34.26 32.77 0.07
CA PRO A 407 33.62 33.38 1.25
C PRO A 407 32.43 34.28 0.88
N ASP A 408 32.56 35.12 -0.15
CA ASP A 408 31.51 36.06 -0.55
C ASP A 408 30.30 35.34 -1.16
N ALA A 409 30.53 34.43 -2.11
CA ALA A 409 29.47 33.64 -2.74
C ALA A 409 28.80 32.67 -1.75
N TYR A 410 29.53 32.13 -0.77
CA TYR A 410 28.95 31.37 0.34
C TYR A 410 28.10 32.29 1.25
N GLY A 411 28.54 33.52 1.51
CA GLY A 411 27.78 34.52 2.25
C GLY A 411 26.48 34.92 1.54
N GLU A 412 26.51 35.08 0.22
CA GLU A 412 25.30 35.26 -0.60
C GLU A 412 24.41 34.01 -0.58
N PHE A 413 24.99 32.82 -0.70
CA PHE A 413 24.25 31.55 -0.70
C PHE A 413 23.53 31.30 0.62
N ALA A 414 24.18 31.57 1.75
CA ALA A 414 23.56 31.46 3.08
C ALA A 414 22.38 32.44 3.24
N ARG A 415 22.50 33.68 2.75
CA ARG A 415 21.38 34.65 2.74
C ARG A 415 20.25 34.21 1.81
N ALA A 416 20.57 33.68 0.64
CA ALA A 416 19.60 33.14 -0.31
C ALA A 416 18.84 31.94 0.29
N ALA A 417 19.55 31.00 0.90
CA ALA A 417 18.99 29.82 1.57
C ALA A 417 18.05 30.20 2.73
N GLU A 418 18.44 31.18 3.56
CA GLU A 418 17.59 31.66 4.66
C GLU A 418 16.33 32.39 4.14
N LEU A 419 16.45 33.21 3.09
CA LEU A 419 15.32 33.87 2.44
C LEU A 419 14.35 32.87 1.81
N LEU A 420 14.88 31.84 1.15
CA LEU A 420 14.13 30.74 0.54
C LEU A 420 13.36 29.94 1.60
N GLU A 421 13.99 29.57 2.71
CA GLU A 421 13.32 28.89 3.83
C GLU A 421 12.24 29.76 4.47
N LYS A 422 12.50 31.06 4.69
CA LYS A 422 11.50 32.01 5.22
C LYS A 422 10.31 32.21 4.29
N HIS A 423 10.54 32.30 2.98
CA HIS A 423 9.48 32.51 1.99
C HIS A 423 8.61 31.27 1.79
N TYR A 424 9.22 30.11 1.48
CA TYR A 424 8.49 28.87 1.29
C TYR A 424 8.03 28.22 2.61
N ARG A 425 8.50 28.75 3.75
CA ARG A 425 8.23 28.27 5.12
C ARG A 425 8.65 26.81 5.35
N ASP A 426 9.48 26.22 4.49
CA ASP A 426 9.79 24.78 4.45
C ASP A 426 11.24 24.56 4.01
N ILE A 427 11.85 23.43 4.41
CA ILE A 427 13.22 23.06 4.02
C ILE A 427 13.34 23.10 2.48
N GLN A 428 14.31 23.85 1.96
CA GLN A 428 14.56 23.90 0.53
C GLN A 428 15.79 23.09 0.14
N ASP A 429 15.72 22.48 -1.04
CA ASP A 429 16.75 21.78 -1.79
C ASP A 429 17.11 22.67 -2.99
N ILE A 430 18.35 23.15 -3.02
CA ILE A 430 18.80 24.28 -3.83
C ILE A 430 19.96 23.86 -4.74
N GLU A 431 19.78 24.00 -6.05
CA GLU A 431 20.85 23.83 -7.06
C GLU A 431 21.47 25.21 -7.35
N PHE A 432 22.79 25.33 -7.27
CA PHE A 432 23.50 26.60 -7.50
C PHE A 432 24.83 26.44 -8.26
N THR A 433 25.28 27.55 -8.87
CA THR A 433 26.55 27.66 -9.61
C THR A 433 27.22 28.98 -9.26
N VAL A 434 28.54 28.99 -9.19
CA VAL A 434 29.38 30.19 -9.09
C VAL A 434 30.12 30.33 -10.41
N GLU A 435 29.85 31.40 -11.17
CA GLU A 435 30.60 31.78 -12.38
C GLU A 435 31.48 32.97 -12.03
N ARG A 436 32.80 32.78 -12.00
CA ARG A 436 33.80 33.83 -11.71
C ARG A 436 33.51 34.63 -10.44
N GLY A 437 33.40 33.93 -9.32
CA GLY A 437 33.07 34.47 -8.01
C GLY A 437 31.60 34.89 -7.81
N ARG A 438 30.80 35.03 -8.88
CA ARG A 438 29.39 35.44 -8.78
C ARG A 438 28.45 34.24 -8.59
N LEU A 439 27.65 34.27 -7.53
CA LEU A 439 26.62 33.26 -7.27
C LEU A 439 25.45 33.36 -8.26
N TRP A 440 24.92 32.19 -8.63
CA TRP A 440 23.68 32.00 -9.37
C TRP A 440 22.86 30.84 -8.79
N ILE A 441 21.58 31.07 -8.49
CA ILE A 441 20.63 30.03 -8.06
C ILE A 441 19.91 29.47 -9.29
N LEU A 442 20.04 28.17 -9.53
CA LEU A 442 19.47 27.50 -10.71
C LEU A 442 18.08 26.93 -10.45
N GLN A 443 17.84 26.41 -9.25
CA GLN A 443 16.58 25.76 -8.90
C GLN A 443 16.40 25.74 -7.37
N THR A 444 15.15 25.81 -6.92
CA THR A 444 14.74 25.49 -5.55
C THR A 444 13.52 24.59 -5.57
N ARG A 445 13.37 23.75 -4.54
CA ARG A 445 12.17 22.92 -4.27
C ARG A 445 12.11 22.52 -2.80
N SER A 446 10.94 22.18 -2.28
CA SER A 446 10.84 21.52 -0.97
C SER A 446 11.72 20.27 -0.93
N GLY A 447 12.59 20.20 0.08
CA GLY A 447 13.54 19.10 0.24
C GLY A 447 12.84 17.80 0.61
N LYS A 448 13.31 16.69 0.02
CA LYS A 448 13.03 15.35 0.55
C LYS A 448 13.81 15.15 1.85
N ARG A 449 13.23 14.40 2.78
CA ARG A 449 13.69 14.30 4.18
C ARG A 449 13.32 12.94 4.78
N SER A 450 14.03 12.50 5.83
CA SER A 450 13.68 11.32 6.62
C SER A 450 12.45 11.59 7.50
N ALA A 451 11.86 10.53 8.11
CA ALA A 451 10.79 10.70 9.09
C ALA A 451 11.22 11.53 10.32
N ARG A 452 12.41 11.24 10.88
CA ARG A 452 12.98 12.00 12.01
C ARG A 452 13.18 13.47 11.63
N ALA A 453 13.72 13.72 10.43
CA ALA A 453 13.90 15.07 9.91
C ALA A 453 12.55 15.78 9.66
N ALA A 454 11.52 15.10 9.15
CA ALA A 454 10.20 15.68 8.94
C ALA A 454 9.59 16.19 10.26
N VAL A 455 9.62 15.36 11.31
CA VAL A 455 9.14 15.70 12.66
C VAL A 455 9.96 16.87 13.22
N LYS A 456 11.29 16.73 13.27
CA LYS A 456 12.19 17.74 13.83
C LYS A 456 12.06 19.10 13.14
N ILE A 457 12.09 19.13 11.80
CA ILE A 457 11.99 20.37 11.03
C ILE A 457 10.64 21.06 11.27
N ALA A 458 9.54 20.31 11.32
CA ALA A 458 8.21 20.88 11.58
C ALA A 458 8.13 21.54 12.97
N ILE A 459 8.70 20.90 13.99
CA ILE A 459 8.70 21.42 15.36
C ILE A 459 9.64 22.61 15.50
N ASP A 460 10.86 22.53 14.98
CA ASP A 460 11.82 23.63 15.08
C ASP A 460 11.32 24.87 14.29
N MET A 461 10.72 24.69 13.11
CA MET A 461 10.05 25.79 12.38
C MET A 461 8.87 26.40 13.16
N ALA A 462 8.17 25.62 13.99
CA ALA A 462 7.10 26.13 14.85
C ALA A 462 7.67 26.87 16.10
N ARG A 463 8.74 26.34 16.70
CA ARG A 463 9.51 27.00 17.79
C ARG A 463 10.12 28.33 17.32
N GLU A 464 10.56 28.39 16.06
CA GLU A 464 11.08 29.59 15.38
C GLU A 464 9.99 30.59 14.95
N GLY A 465 8.70 30.23 15.06
CA GLY A 465 7.59 31.08 14.61
C GLY A 465 7.44 31.20 13.09
N LEU A 466 8.17 30.41 12.31
CA LEU A 466 8.02 30.33 10.85
C LEU A 466 6.67 29.73 10.46
N ILE A 467 6.17 28.77 11.26
CA ILE A 467 4.88 28.08 11.07
C ILE A 467 4.08 27.98 12.37
N SER A 468 2.79 27.67 12.29
CA SER A 468 1.97 27.37 13.47
C SER A 468 2.08 25.91 13.90
N ARG A 469 1.76 25.56 15.16
CA ARG A 469 1.64 24.16 15.63
C ARG A 469 0.75 23.32 14.70
N LYS A 470 -0.40 23.88 14.30
CA LYS A 470 -1.36 23.27 13.37
C LYS A 470 -0.75 22.99 11.98
N GLU A 471 0.08 23.90 11.48
CA GLU A 471 0.80 23.72 10.22
C GLU A 471 1.94 22.69 10.34
N ALA A 472 2.61 22.62 11.50
CA ALA A 472 3.61 21.58 11.79
C ALA A 472 3.00 20.17 11.78
N ILE A 473 1.87 19.97 12.46
CA ILE A 473 1.12 18.70 12.46
C ILE A 473 0.77 18.28 11.01
N LEU A 474 0.21 19.20 10.22
CA LEU A 474 -0.21 18.93 8.84
C LEU A 474 0.94 18.67 7.84
N ARG A 475 2.20 18.90 8.23
CA ARG A 475 3.39 18.61 7.41
C ARG A 475 3.99 17.22 7.68
N VAL A 476 3.67 16.61 8.81
CA VAL A 476 4.15 15.27 9.15
C VAL A 476 3.11 14.24 8.73
N GLU A 477 3.32 13.64 7.55
CA GLU A 477 2.45 12.55 7.10
C GLU A 477 2.45 11.38 8.12
N PRO A 478 1.32 10.70 8.37
CA PRO A 478 1.24 9.58 9.33
C PRO A 478 2.25 8.46 9.07
N ALA A 479 2.68 8.27 7.82
CA ALA A 479 3.73 7.31 7.46
C ALA A 479 5.07 7.61 8.15
N HIS A 480 5.41 8.88 8.41
CA HIS A 480 6.61 9.26 9.15
C HIS A 480 6.49 8.86 10.64
N VAL A 481 5.32 9.05 11.25
CA VAL A 481 5.07 8.62 12.63
C VAL A 481 5.20 7.10 12.74
N ILE A 482 4.61 6.36 11.81
CA ILE A 482 4.72 4.88 11.75
C ILE A 482 6.19 4.45 11.60
N GLN A 483 6.98 5.11 10.75
CA GLN A 483 8.41 4.80 10.58
C GLN A 483 9.23 5.04 11.87
N LEU A 484 8.87 6.03 12.69
CA LEU A 484 9.53 6.28 13.98
C LEU A 484 9.08 5.34 15.12
N LEU A 485 7.95 4.63 14.94
CA LEU A 485 7.38 3.69 15.91
C LEU A 485 7.68 2.22 15.57
N LEU A 486 8.53 1.97 14.57
CA LEU A 486 8.98 0.64 14.14
C LEU A 486 10.51 0.55 14.22
N PRO A 487 11.09 -0.66 14.42
CA PRO A 487 12.54 -0.84 14.40
C PRO A 487 13.15 -0.34 13.09
N GLN A 488 14.35 0.23 13.17
CA GLN A 488 15.11 0.73 12.02
C GLN A 488 16.53 0.17 12.04
N PHE A 489 17.20 0.04 10.90
CA PHE A 489 18.62 -0.30 10.91
C PHE A 489 19.48 0.88 11.39
N ASP A 490 20.61 0.60 12.03
CA ASP A 490 21.66 1.60 12.17
C ASP A 490 22.18 2.01 10.77
N GLU A 491 22.02 3.28 10.40
CA GLU A 491 22.38 3.77 9.07
C GLU A 491 23.90 3.66 8.78
N LYS A 492 24.77 3.69 9.78
CA LYS A 492 26.21 3.48 9.55
C LYS A 492 26.49 2.03 9.20
N ALA A 493 25.84 1.08 9.88
CA ALA A 493 25.90 -0.35 9.59
C ALA A 493 25.25 -0.69 8.24
N LYS A 494 24.12 -0.06 7.89
CA LYS A 494 23.45 -0.21 6.59
C LYS A 494 24.33 0.32 5.44
N LEU A 495 24.96 1.49 5.62
CA LEU A 495 25.94 2.05 4.68
C LEU A 495 27.25 1.25 4.63
N ALA A 496 27.63 0.55 5.70
CA ALA A 496 28.75 -0.39 5.70
C ALA A 496 28.39 -1.65 4.88
N ALA A 497 27.27 -2.30 5.17
CA ALA A 497 26.75 -3.45 4.44
C ALA A 497 26.65 -3.19 2.92
N ARG A 498 26.22 -1.99 2.52
CA ARG A 498 26.17 -1.58 1.10
C ARG A 498 27.56 -1.47 0.46
N ARG A 499 28.58 -1.01 1.19
CA ARG A 499 29.97 -0.91 0.72
C ARG A 499 30.71 -2.26 0.73
N GLU A 500 30.33 -3.15 1.66
CA GLU A 500 30.78 -4.54 1.74
C GLU A 500 30.15 -5.44 0.66
N GLY A 501 29.28 -4.91 -0.20
CA GLY A 501 28.58 -5.68 -1.23
C GLY A 501 27.52 -6.64 -0.70
N ARG A 502 27.12 -6.53 0.58
CA ARG A 502 26.06 -7.35 1.21
C ARG A 502 24.64 -6.91 0.84
N TYR A 503 24.47 -5.86 0.03
CA TYR A 503 23.18 -5.58 -0.61
C TYR A 503 22.87 -6.69 -1.62
N LEU A 504 21.72 -7.35 -1.46
CA LEU A 504 21.25 -8.42 -2.34
C LEU A 504 20.29 -7.85 -3.39
N ALA A 505 19.15 -7.36 -2.94
CA ALA A 505 17.99 -7.15 -3.79
C ALA A 505 17.12 -5.97 -3.33
N LYS A 506 16.10 -5.65 -4.14
CA LYS A 506 15.06 -4.68 -3.78
C LYS A 506 13.71 -5.10 -4.33
N GLY A 507 12.72 -5.17 -3.45
CA GLY A 507 11.31 -5.34 -3.77
C GLY A 507 10.49 -4.10 -3.45
N LEU A 508 9.19 -4.30 -3.25
CA LEU A 508 8.24 -3.29 -2.80
C LEU A 508 8.29 -3.15 -1.28
N ASN A 509 8.20 -1.92 -0.79
CA ASN A 509 8.07 -1.58 0.63
C ASN A 509 6.64 -1.88 1.12
N ALA A 510 6.37 -3.15 1.38
CA ALA A 510 5.03 -3.67 1.65
C ALA A 510 4.54 -3.34 3.07
N SER A 511 5.38 -3.51 4.08
CA SER A 511 5.10 -3.09 5.45
C SER A 511 6.38 -2.49 6.06
N PRO A 512 6.32 -1.27 6.63
CA PRO A 512 7.50 -0.52 7.05
C PRO A 512 8.25 -1.14 8.24
N GLY A 513 9.42 -0.57 8.55
CA GLY A 513 10.34 -1.03 9.59
C GLY A 513 11.47 -1.91 9.04
N ALA A 514 12.39 -2.29 9.91
CA ALA A 514 13.57 -3.11 9.61
C ALA A 514 13.54 -4.40 10.44
N ALA A 515 13.93 -5.51 9.82
CA ALA A 515 14.00 -6.81 10.47
C ALA A 515 15.28 -7.55 10.05
N ALA A 516 15.94 -8.18 11.01
CA ALA A 516 17.04 -9.10 10.74
C ALA A 516 16.80 -10.41 11.49
N GLY A 517 17.06 -11.53 10.82
CA GLY A 517 16.88 -12.86 11.39
C GLY A 517 17.39 -13.97 10.47
N TYR A 518 17.27 -15.20 10.93
CA TYR A 518 17.55 -16.39 10.13
C TYR A 518 16.53 -16.54 9.00
N ALA A 519 17.00 -16.79 7.78
CA ALA A 519 16.16 -17.07 6.63
C ALA A 519 15.50 -18.46 6.79
N ILE A 520 14.17 -18.47 6.85
CA ILE A 520 13.34 -19.67 7.00
C ILE A 520 12.30 -19.69 5.89
N PHE A 521 12.08 -20.85 5.26
CA PHE A 521 11.27 -20.97 4.04
C PHE A 521 9.88 -21.59 4.28
N ASP A 522 9.65 -22.06 5.50
CA ASP A 522 8.49 -22.82 5.93
C ASP A 522 7.79 -22.13 7.12
N PRO A 523 6.44 -22.04 7.14
CA PRO A 523 5.73 -21.32 8.20
C PRO A 523 5.69 -22.06 9.54
N ASP A 524 5.68 -23.40 9.54
CA ASP A 524 5.66 -24.21 10.77
C ASP A 524 7.02 -24.13 11.48
N GLU A 525 8.12 -24.15 10.72
CA GLU A 525 9.46 -23.86 11.24
C GLU A 525 9.57 -22.41 11.75
N ALA A 526 9.01 -21.43 11.03
CA ALA A 526 9.05 -20.03 11.44
C ALA A 526 8.29 -19.79 12.77
N GLU A 527 7.17 -20.48 13.00
CA GLU A 527 6.53 -20.52 14.33
C GLU A 527 7.42 -21.21 15.38
N SER A 528 7.89 -22.43 15.09
CA SER A 528 8.64 -23.25 16.04
C SER A 528 9.93 -22.56 16.53
N LEU A 529 10.64 -21.87 15.64
CA LEU A 529 11.84 -21.10 15.98
C LEU A 529 11.51 -19.71 16.53
N GLY A 530 10.56 -18.98 15.92
CA GLY A 530 10.22 -17.60 16.28
C GLY A 530 9.55 -17.44 17.65
N ARG A 531 9.08 -18.54 18.26
CA ARG A 531 8.65 -18.61 19.67
C ARG A 531 9.81 -18.44 20.69
N ASP A 532 11.07 -18.61 20.28
CA ASP A 532 12.25 -18.26 21.09
C ASP A 532 12.80 -16.90 20.65
N GLU A 533 12.70 -15.87 21.51
CA GLU A 533 13.19 -14.52 21.20
C GLU A 533 14.68 -14.46 20.83
N LYS A 534 15.47 -15.49 21.20
CA LYS A 534 16.90 -15.61 20.84
C LYS A 534 17.13 -16.10 19.41
N LYS A 535 16.07 -16.50 18.70
CA LYS A 535 16.08 -16.96 17.31
C LYS A 535 15.17 -16.09 16.45
N PRO A 536 15.54 -14.82 16.19
CA PRO A 536 14.79 -14.00 15.26
C PRO A 536 14.79 -14.66 13.87
N VAL A 537 13.61 -14.85 13.28
CA VAL A 537 13.46 -15.43 11.92
C VAL A 537 12.88 -14.42 10.93
N VAL A 538 13.24 -14.57 9.66
CA VAL A 538 12.63 -13.88 8.53
C VAL A 538 12.06 -14.94 7.60
N LEU A 539 10.74 -14.94 7.44
CA LEU A 539 10.02 -15.89 6.59
C LEU A 539 10.17 -15.48 5.12
N VAL A 540 10.78 -16.35 4.32
CA VAL A 540 11.02 -16.17 2.88
C VAL A 540 10.08 -17.08 2.11
N ARG A 541 9.21 -16.52 1.25
CA ARG A 541 8.26 -17.28 0.44
C ARG A 541 8.29 -16.83 -1.03
N LEU A 542 7.76 -17.65 -1.92
CA LEU A 542 7.46 -17.21 -3.29
C LEU A 542 6.36 -16.15 -3.25
N GLU A 543 5.25 -16.51 -2.59
CA GLU A 543 4.11 -15.69 -2.20
C GLU A 543 3.50 -16.34 -0.95
N THR A 544 2.76 -15.59 -0.12
CA THR A 544 2.14 -16.14 1.10
C THR A 544 0.67 -16.49 0.92
N SER A 545 0.19 -17.56 1.55
CA SER A 545 -1.25 -17.87 1.69
C SER A 545 -1.79 -17.56 3.09
N PRO A 546 -3.12 -17.60 3.33
CA PRO A 546 -3.71 -17.55 4.67
C PRO A 546 -3.24 -18.68 5.60
N ASP A 547 -2.72 -19.78 5.05
CA ASP A 547 -2.14 -20.87 5.83
C ASP A 547 -0.71 -20.55 6.33
N ASP A 548 -0.07 -19.45 5.89
CA ASP A 548 1.25 -19.02 6.41
C ASP A 548 1.16 -18.11 7.66
N VAL A 549 -0.05 -17.78 8.13
CA VAL A 549 -0.27 -16.67 9.08
C VAL A 549 0.36 -16.89 10.46
N HIS A 550 0.44 -18.12 10.96
CA HIS A 550 1.14 -18.45 12.21
C HIS A 550 2.66 -18.25 12.09
N GLY A 551 3.25 -18.69 10.99
CA GLY A 551 4.65 -18.42 10.66
C GLY A 551 4.94 -16.92 10.52
N ILE A 552 4.02 -16.15 9.93
CA ILE A 552 4.12 -14.69 9.85
C ILE A 552 4.06 -14.05 11.26
N LEU A 553 3.11 -14.46 12.11
CA LEU A 553 2.92 -13.92 13.48
C LEU A 553 4.17 -14.06 14.37
N HIS A 554 4.95 -15.12 14.17
CA HIS A 554 6.18 -15.38 14.92
C HIS A 554 7.46 -14.91 14.22
N SER A 555 7.35 -14.37 13.00
CA SER A 555 8.50 -13.82 12.26
C SER A 555 8.82 -12.38 12.65
N LYS A 556 10.11 -12.03 12.67
CA LYS A 556 10.55 -10.64 12.80
C LYS A 556 10.34 -9.85 11.51
N GLY A 557 10.27 -10.52 10.36
CA GLY A 557 9.95 -9.90 9.06
C GLY A 557 9.59 -10.94 7.99
N VAL A 558 9.02 -10.48 6.88
CA VAL A 558 8.61 -11.35 5.75
C VAL A 558 9.17 -10.85 4.43
N LEU A 559 9.77 -11.74 3.64
CA LEU A 559 10.28 -11.49 2.30
C LEU A 559 9.52 -12.35 1.28
N THR A 560 8.95 -11.74 0.23
CA THR A 560 8.34 -12.51 -0.87
C THR A 560 8.93 -12.17 -2.24
N ALA A 561 9.13 -13.19 -3.07
CA ALA A 561 9.57 -13.03 -4.46
C ALA A 561 8.49 -12.39 -5.35
N ARG A 562 7.21 -12.66 -5.05
CA ARG A 562 6.03 -12.18 -5.79
C ARG A 562 5.04 -11.45 -4.87
N GLY A 563 4.12 -10.71 -5.48
CA GLY A 563 3.03 -10.02 -4.79
C GLY A 563 3.24 -8.50 -4.70
N GLY A 564 2.17 -7.74 -4.97
CA GLY A 564 2.19 -6.27 -4.87
C GLY A 564 2.15 -5.75 -3.43
N ALA A 565 2.09 -4.42 -3.28
CA ALA A 565 1.85 -3.74 -2.00
C ALA A 565 0.44 -4.00 -1.39
N THR A 566 -0.38 -4.80 -2.07
CA THR A 566 -1.71 -5.29 -1.67
C THR A 566 -1.79 -6.82 -1.71
N SER A 567 -0.66 -7.52 -1.80
CA SER A 567 -0.59 -8.98 -1.63
C SER A 567 -0.96 -9.41 -0.22
N HIS A 568 -1.31 -10.68 -0.04
CA HIS A 568 -1.60 -11.26 1.27
C HIS A 568 -0.51 -10.93 2.32
N ALA A 569 0.76 -11.12 1.96
CA ALA A 569 1.91 -10.73 2.79
C ALA A 569 1.84 -9.25 3.19
N ALA A 570 1.64 -8.35 2.21
CA ALA A 570 1.59 -6.90 2.42
C ALA A 570 0.37 -6.44 3.24
N VAL A 571 -0.75 -7.17 3.21
CA VAL A 571 -1.96 -6.88 3.99
C VAL A 571 -1.81 -7.37 5.43
N VAL A 572 -1.41 -8.64 5.62
CA VAL A 572 -1.27 -9.27 6.95
C VAL A 572 -0.14 -8.62 7.74
N THR A 573 1.06 -8.50 7.17
CA THR A 573 2.22 -7.93 7.89
C THR A 573 1.99 -6.47 8.29
N ARG A 574 1.33 -5.68 7.43
CA ARG A 574 0.95 -4.29 7.74
C ARG A 574 -0.12 -4.20 8.84
N GLY A 575 -1.05 -5.15 8.89
CA GLY A 575 -2.02 -5.27 9.99
C GLY A 575 -1.38 -5.66 11.32
N LEU A 576 -0.26 -6.39 11.29
CA LEU A 576 0.49 -6.84 12.47
C LEU A 576 1.65 -5.91 12.87
N GLY A 577 1.99 -4.91 12.04
CA GLY A 577 3.17 -4.05 12.26
C GLY A 577 4.51 -4.74 12.02
N ILE A 578 4.52 -5.86 11.29
CA ILE A 578 5.72 -6.65 10.97
C ILE A 578 6.36 -6.09 9.69
N PRO A 579 7.68 -5.85 9.63
CA PRO A 579 8.38 -5.45 8.41
C PRO A 579 8.22 -6.44 7.26
N CYS A 580 7.93 -5.95 6.05
CA CYS A 580 7.79 -6.78 4.86
C CYS A 580 8.32 -6.14 3.59
N VAL A 581 9.08 -6.92 2.82
CA VAL A 581 9.48 -6.63 1.45
C VAL A 581 8.79 -7.64 0.54
N ALA A 582 7.84 -7.18 -0.28
CA ALA A 582 7.07 -8.07 -1.18
C ALA A 582 7.44 -7.84 -2.65
N GLY A 583 7.18 -8.83 -3.51
CA GLY A 583 7.38 -8.68 -4.96
C GLY A 583 8.84 -8.43 -5.33
N CYS A 584 9.78 -9.04 -4.59
CA CYS A 584 11.20 -8.94 -4.86
C CYS A 584 11.60 -9.86 -6.03
N GLU A 585 11.14 -9.56 -7.25
CA GLU A 585 11.25 -10.41 -8.46
C GLU A 585 12.70 -10.81 -8.85
N SER A 586 13.69 -10.18 -8.21
CA SER A 586 15.12 -10.50 -8.35
C SER A 586 15.59 -11.67 -7.48
N ILE A 587 14.78 -12.16 -6.53
CA ILE A 587 15.06 -13.40 -5.78
C ILE A 587 14.40 -14.60 -6.44
N VAL A 588 15.13 -15.70 -6.57
CA VAL A 588 14.59 -17.01 -6.97
C VAL A 588 14.64 -17.91 -5.75
N VAL A 589 13.48 -18.29 -5.22
CA VAL A 589 13.35 -19.17 -4.04
C VAL A 589 13.28 -20.62 -4.50
N ASP A 590 14.07 -21.49 -3.86
CA ASP A 590 14.03 -22.94 -4.01
C ASP A 590 13.67 -23.58 -2.66
N PHE A 591 12.56 -24.31 -2.62
CA PHE A 591 12.04 -24.92 -1.39
C PHE A 591 12.60 -26.32 -1.13
N ASP A 592 13.11 -27.02 -2.15
CA ASP A 592 13.61 -28.39 -2.02
C ASP A 592 15.04 -28.37 -1.44
N GLU A 593 15.88 -27.43 -1.88
CA GLU A 593 17.20 -27.16 -1.30
C GLU A 593 17.14 -26.19 -0.09
N GLY A 594 16.04 -25.43 0.05
CA GLY A 594 15.81 -24.51 1.16
C GLY A 594 16.69 -23.25 1.10
N GLU A 595 16.66 -22.53 -0.02
CA GLU A 595 17.50 -21.36 -0.26
C GLU A 595 16.82 -20.31 -1.15
N PHE A 596 17.40 -19.10 -1.24
CA PHE A 596 17.10 -18.18 -2.33
C PHE A 596 18.37 -17.63 -3.00
N ARG A 597 18.28 -17.42 -4.32
CA ARG A 597 19.36 -16.90 -5.16
C ARG A 597 19.08 -15.50 -5.67
N VAL A 598 20.12 -14.67 -5.75
CA VAL A 598 20.11 -13.33 -6.37
C VAL A 598 21.35 -13.17 -7.25
N GLY A 599 21.19 -13.39 -8.55
CA GLY A 599 22.33 -13.45 -9.47
C GLY A 599 23.25 -14.62 -9.12
N GLU A 600 24.49 -14.30 -8.71
CA GLU A 600 25.50 -15.28 -8.28
C GLU A 600 25.49 -15.54 -6.76
N LYS A 601 24.71 -14.78 -5.97
CA LYS A 601 24.62 -14.95 -4.51
C LYS A 601 23.52 -15.93 -4.13
N VAL A 602 23.76 -16.70 -3.06
CA VAL A 602 22.86 -17.69 -2.48
C VAL A 602 22.75 -17.44 -0.97
N VAL A 603 21.54 -17.57 -0.42
CA VAL A 603 21.26 -17.50 1.02
C VAL A 603 20.45 -18.74 1.39
N HIS A 604 20.98 -19.57 2.28
CA HIS A 604 20.41 -20.87 2.64
C HIS A 604 19.56 -20.78 3.92
N ARG A 605 18.78 -21.82 4.20
CA ARG A 605 18.03 -22.00 5.44
C ARG A 605 18.95 -21.90 6.66
N GLY A 606 18.70 -20.93 7.53
CA GLY A 606 19.54 -20.67 8.70
C GLY A 606 20.72 -19.71 8.47
N ASP A 607 20.94 -19.21 7.25
CA ASP A 607 21.77 -18.02 7.05
C ASP A 607 21.02 -16.77 7.56
N PHE A 608 21.75 -15.74 7.98
CA PHE A 608 21.14 -14.48 8.45
C PHE A 608 20.80 -13.57 7.25
N VAL A 609 19.60 -13.00 7.24
CA VAL A 609 19.13 -12.03 6.25
C VAL A 609 18.57 -10.80 6.96
N SER A 610 18.73 -9.62 6.35
CA SER A 610 18.26 -8.34 6.88
C SER A 610 17.41 -7.61 5.83
N ILE A 611 16.15 -7.31 6.15
CA ILE A 611 15.19 -6.64 5.25
C ILE A 611 14.76 -5.28 5.79
N ASP A 612 14.71 -4.28 4.91
CA ASP A 612 14.14 -2.95 5.17
C ASP A 612 12.80 -2.85 4.46
N GLY A 613 11.72 -3.10 5.19
CA GLY A 613 10.35 -2.97 4.70
C GLY A 613 9.91 -1.52 4.47
N SER A 614 10.67 -0.52 4.95
CA SER A 614 10.42 0.91 4.67
C SER A 614 10.95 1.30 3.29
N SER A 615 12.16 0.84 2.94
CA SER A 615 12.83 1.16 1.68
C SER A 615 12.62 0.11 0.58
N GLY A 616 12.26 -1.12 0.94
CA GLY A 616 12.16 -2.29 0.07
C GLY A 616 13.48 -3.06 -0.14
N GLU A 617 14.55 -2.71 0.58
CA GLU A 617 15.91 -3.26 0.35
C GLU A 617 16.17 -4.56 1.15
N VAL A 618 16.94 -5.49 0.57
CA VAL A 618 17.28 -6.80 1.14
C VAL A 618 18.80 -6.94 1.20
N TYR A 619 19.32 -7.41 2.34
CA TYR A 619 20.74 -7.53 2.64
C TYR A 619 21.10 -8.90 3.23
N GLU A 620 22.34 -9.31 2.94
CA GLU A 620 23.01 -10.50 3.41
C GLU A 620 23.61 -10.29 4.82
N GLY A 621 23.49 -11.31 5.66
CA GLY A 621 23.97 -11.28 7.04
C GLY A 621 23.10 -10.41 7.95
N HIS A 622 23.60 -10.22 9.18
CA HIS A 622 22.98 -9.34 10.18
C HIS A 622 23.32 -7.87 9.90
N ILE A 623 22.32 -6.99 10.07
CA ILE A 623 22.46 -5.55 10.25
C ILE A 623 21.75 -5.22 11.57
N PRO A 624 22.42 -4.58 12.55
CA PRO A 624 21.78 -4.25 13.83
C PRO A 624 20.54 -3.37 13.66
N THR A 625 19.42 -3.84 14.21
CA THR A 625 18.21 -3.03 14.39
C THR A 625 18.30 -2.22 15.68
N ILE A 626 17.81 -0.99 15.62
CA ILE A 626 17.57 -0.11 16.75
C ILE A 626 16.06 -0.13 17.00
N ASP A 627 15.65 -0.64 18.16
CA ASP A 627 14.25 -0.60 18.58
C ASP A 627 13.79 0.84 18.88
N PRO A 628 12.54 1.19 18.55
CA PRO A 628 12.03 2.56 18.66
C PRO A 628 11.68 2.90 20.11
N ASP A 629 12.62 3.51 20.82
CA ASP A 629 12.36 4.01 22.17
C ASP A 629 11.56 5.33 22.12
N PHE A 630 10.24 5.19 22.14
CA PHE A 630 9.32 6.32 22.18
C PHE A 630 9.59 7.30 23.34
N THR A 631 10.15 6.84 24.47
CA THR A 631 10.48 7.72 25.60
C THR A 631 11.64 8.67 25.30
N LYS A 632 12.52 8.32 24.35
CA LYS A 632 13.65 9.15 23.89
C LYS A 632 13.29 10.08 22.72
N GLU A 633 12.26 9.77 21.94
CA GLU A 633 11.79 10.59 20.80
C GLU A 633 10.97 11.82 21.26
N THR A 634 11.62 12.72 22.01
CA THR A 634 11.00 13.90 22.64
C THR A 634 10.37 14.89 21.64
N ASP A 635 10.96 15.04 20.46
CA ASP A 635 10.37 15.83 19.37
C ASP A 635 9.07 15.14 18.87
N LEU A 636 9.02 13.80 18.70
CA LEU A 636 7.79 13.10 18.33
C LEU A 636 6.70 13.22 19.40
N GLN A 637 7.05 13.13 20.69
CA GLN A 637 6.12 13.39 21.80
C GLN A 637 5.53 14.81 21.70
N THR A 638 6.38 15.83 21.52
CA THR A 638 5.97 17.23 21.37
C THR A 638 4.95 17.42 20.23
N LEU A 639 5.16 16.74 19.09
CA LEU A 639 4.24 16.80 17.95
C LEU A 639 2.89 16.13 18.27
N LEU A 640 2.90 14.99 18.95
CA LEU A 640 1.71 14.25 19.34
C LEU A 640 0.92 15.00 20.43
N GLU A 641 1.59 15.67 21.37
CA GLU A 641 0.95 16.59 22.32
C GLU A 641 0.18 17.71 21.60
N TRP A 642 0.77 18.34 20.58
CA TRP A 642 0.07 19.36 19.78
C TRP A 642 -1.09 18.77 18.96
N ALA A 643 -0.97 17.53 18.49
CA ALA A 643 -2.06 16.81 17.84
C ALA A 643 -3.19 16.46 18.82
N ASP A 644 -2.86 16.17 20.08
CA ASP A 644 -3.78 15.94 21.18
C ASP A 644 -4.51 17.22 21.62
N GLU A 645 -3.84 18.38 21.62
CA GLU A 645 -4.46 19.71 21.81
C GLU A 645 -5.46 20.06 20.70
N GLU A 646 -5.14 19.73 19.44
CA GLU A 646 -5.92 20.12 18.25
C GLU A 646 -7.05 19.13 17.89
N ARG A 647 -6.98 17.86 18.32
CA ARG A 647 -7.97 16.84 17.91
C ARG A 647 -9.24 16.87 18.75
N ARG A 648 -10.39 16.84 18.06
CA ARG A 648 -11.72 16.64 18.68
C ARG A 648 -12.06 15.17 18.94
N LEU A 649 -11.48 14.25 18.17
CA LEU A 649 -11.72 12.81 18.36
C LEU A 649 -10.81 12.27 19.45
N GLN A 650 -11.36 11.42 20.32
CA GLN A 650 -10.57 10.63 21.24
C GLN A 650 -9.92 9.45 20.50
N VAL A 651 -8.71 9.07 20.91
CA VAL A 651 -8.00 7.90 20.38
C VAL A 651 -8.03 6.82 21.45
N TRP A 652 -8.70 5.71 21.15
CA TRP A 652 -8.83 4.53 22.02
C TRP A 652 -8.22 3.34 21.27
N ALA A 653 -7.69 2.36 21.99
CA ALA A 653 -7.05 1.19 21.37
C ALA A 653 -7.96 -0.03 21.31
N ASN A 654 -7.63 -0.96 20.42
CA ASN A 654 -8.14 -2.33 20.48
C ASN A 654 -7.06 -3.17 21.17
N ALA A 655 -7.36 -3.80 22.31
CA ALA A 655 -6.39 -4.60 23.04
C ALA A 655 -7.08 -5.63 23.94
N ASP A 656 -6.74 -6.89 23.73
CA ASP A 656 -7.43 -8.06 24.31
C ASP A 656 -6.63 -8.71 25.45
N TYR A 657 -5.46 -8.13 25.78
CA TYR A 657 -4.54 -8.63 26.82
C TYR A 657 -3.99 -7.48 27.69
N PRO A 658 -3.67 -7.72 28.98
CA PRO A 658 -3.16 -6.69 29.90
C PRO A 658 -1.87 -5.99 29.42
N ARG A 659 -0.98 -6.72 28.74
CA ARG A 659 0.28 -6.18 28.17
C ARG A 659 0.01 -5.14 27.07
N ASP A 660 -0.99 -5.41 26.24
CA ASP A 660 -1.32 -4.61 25.06
C ASP A 660 -2.14 -3.38 25.48
N ALA A 661 -3.01 -3.52 26.48
CA ALA A 661 -3.67 -2.40 27.15
C ALA A 661 -2.66 -1.45 27.83
N LYS A 662 -1.63 -1.99 28.51
CA LYS A 662 -0.55 -1.16 29.09
C LYS A 662 0.23 -0.42 28.00
N ARG A 663 0.66 -1.11 26.94
CA ARG A 663 1.37 -0.51 25.80
C ARG A 663 0.55 0.59 25.12
N ALA A 664 -0.74 0.34 24.89
CA ALA A 664 -1.66 1.33 24.32
C ALA A 664 -1.74 2.61 25.17
N ARG A 665 -1.82 2.47 26.51
CA ARG A 665 -1.83 3.61 27.44
C ARG A 665 -0.53 4.41 27.41
N GLU A 666 0.61 3.74 27.22
CA GLU A 666 1.94 4.37 27.07
C GLU A 666 2.06 5.18 25.77
N PHE A 667 1.32 4.81 24.72
CA PHE A 667 1.13 5.60 23.50
C PHE A 667 -0.04 6.61 23.56
N GLY A 668 -0.57 6.92 24.75
CA GLY A 668 -1.58 7.96 24.95
C GLY A 668 -3.04 7.55 24.70
N ALA A 669 -3.34 6.24 24.54
CA ALA A 669 -4.71 5.78 24.36
C ALA A 669 -5.60 6.15 25.56
N GLN A 670 -6.76 6.74 25.27
CA GLN A 670 -7.69 7.31 26.26
C GLN A 670 -8.72 6.29 26.79
N GLY A 671 -8.56 5.02 26.43
CA GLY A 671 -9.41 3.89 26.79
C GLY A 671 -9.19 2.72 25.83
N ILE A 672 -9.89 1.61 26.08
CA ILE A 672 -10.01 0.49 25.12
C ILE A 672 -11.37 0.57 24.43
N GLY A 673 -11.36 0.68 23.10
CA GLY A 673 -12.57 0.78 22.26
C GLY A 673 -13.11 -0.58 21.82
N LEU A 674 -12.28 -1.63 21.92
CA LEU A 674 -12.62 -3.02 21.65
C LEU A 674 -11.63 -3.95 22.36
N ASP A 675 -12.11 -4.64 23.39
CA ASP A 675 -11.52 -5.83 23.99
C ASP A 675 -12.30 -7.06 23.49
N ARG A 676 -11.62 -8.01 22.82
CA ARG A 676 -12.19 -9.21 22.19
C ARG A 676 -12.08 -10.43 23.09
N THR A 677 -13.16 -10.74 23.78
CA THR A 677 -13.22 -11.89 24.68
C THR A 677 -13.09 -13.25 23.99
N GLU A 678 -13.28 -13.34 22.67
CA GLU A 678 -13.00 -14.54 21.87
C GLU A 678 -11.53 -14.97 21.92
N HIS A 679 -10.57 -14.03 21.95
CA HIS A 679 -9.15 -14.36 22.08
C HIS A 679 -8.86 -15.01 23.44
N MET A 680 -9.52 -14.54 24.51
CA MET A 680 -9.44 -15.13 25.86
C MET A 680 -10.06 -16.54 25.96
N PHE A 681 -10.76 -17.04 24.94
CA PHE A 681 -11.24 -18.42 24.88
C PHE A 681 -10.37 -19.34 24.01
N MET A 682 -9.54 -18.78 23.12
CA MET A 682 -8.67 -19.52 22.20
C MET A 682 -7.35 -20.00 22.81
N GLU A 683 -6.98 -19.52 24.01
CA GLU A 683 -5.76 -19.92 24.70
C GLU A 683 -5.71 -21.44 24.96
N THR A 684 -4.51 -22.02 24.80
CA THR A 684 -4.31 -23.49 24.76
C THR A 684 -4.79 -24.22 26.02
N ASP A 685 -4.72 -23.58 27.19
CA ASP A 685 -5.19 -24.14 28.47
C ASP A 685 -6.72 -24.09 28.65
N ARG A 686 -7.42 -23.38 27.76
CA ARG A 686 -8.87 -23.10 27.83
C ARG A 686 -9.66 -23.86 26.78
N LEU A 687 -9.07 -24.12 25.61
CA LEU A 687 -9.71 -24.87 24.51
C LEU A 687 -10.35 -26.19 24.96
N ASP A 688 -9.66 -26.98 25.81
CA ASP A 688 -10.20 -28.26 26.29
C ASP A 688 -11.45 -28.12 27.17
N ILE A 689 -11.59 -26.98 27.86
CA ILE A 689 -12.77 -26.59 28.66
C ILE A 689 -13.88 -26.07 27.74
N MET A 690 -13.50 -25.29 26.72
CA MET A 690 -14.40 -24.76 25.69
C MET A 690 -15.03 -25.90 24.87
N HIS A 691 -14.25 -26.89 24.45
CA HIS A 691 -14.73 -28.12 23.82
C HIS A 691 -15.81 -28.82 24.66
N GLU A 692 -15.55 -29.04 25.95
CA GLU A 692 -16.47 -29.75 26.85
C GLU A 692 -17.78 -28.96 27.07
N MET A 693 -17.68 -27.63 27.18
CA MET A 693 -18.82 -26.72 27.25
C MET A 693 -19.69 -26.82 25.98
N ILE A 694 -19.08 -26.74 24.79
CA ILE A 694 -19.77 -26.80 23.49
C ILE A 694 -20.45 -28.17 23.29
N LEU A 695 -19.78 -29.27 23.64
CA LEU A 695 -20.34 -30.62 23.52
C LEU A 695 -21.54 -30.85 24.45
N ALA A 696 -21.54 -30.24 25.64
CA ALA A 696 -22.62 -30.39 26.61
C ALA A 696 -23.84 -29.48 26.32
N ALA A 697 -23.63 -28.29 25.75
CA ALA A 697 -24.66 -27.24 25.64
C ALA A 697 -25.97 -27.66 24.92
N PRO A 698 -25.95 -28.32 23.75
CA PRO A 698 -27.18 -28.63 23.02
C PRO A 698 -28.07 -29.64 23.76
N GLU A 699 -27.47 -30.68 24.37
CA GLU A 699 -28.24 -31.65 25.14
C GLU A 699 -28.64 -31.12 26.51
N TYR A 700 -27.79 -30.34 27.19
CA TYR A 700 -28.17 -29.63 28.41
C TYR A 700 -29.43 -28.79 28.19
N ARG A 701 -29.46 -27.97 27.13
CA ARG A 701 -30.62 -27.12 26.79
C ARG A 701 -31.87 -27.94 26.47
N ARG A 702 -31.73 -29.05 25.75
CA ARG A 702 -32.86 -29.98 25.47
C ARG A 702 -33.43 -30.56 26.76
N VAL A 703 -32.59 -31.17 27.59
CA VAL A 703 -33.01 -31.87 28.81
C VAL A 703 -33.51 -30.89 29.88
N SER A 704 -32.88 -29.73 30.03
CA SER A 704 -33.32 -28.69 30.98
C SER A 704 -34.68 -28.09 30.60
N THR A 705 -34.94 -27.90 29.30
CA THR A 705 -36.26 -27.48 28.79
C THR A 705 -37.31 -28.57 29.03
N GLU A 706 -37.01 -29.83 28.69
CA GLU A 706 -37.92 -30.95 28.93
C GLU A 706 -38.26 -31.11 30.42
N VAL A 707 -37.28 -31.01 31.31
CA VAL A 707 -37.47 -31.06 32.78
C VAL A 707 -38.29 -29.87 33.30
N ARG A 708 -38.06 -28.65 32.79
CA ARG A 708 -38.87 -27.46 33.15
C ARG A 708 -40.33 -27.64 32.73
N THR A 709 -40.60 -28.09 31.51
CA THR A 709 -41.95 -28.35 31.01
C THR A 709 -42.64 -29.47 31.80
N LEU A 710 -41.96 -30.59 32.06
CA LEU A 710 -42.52 -31.70 32.85
C LEU A 710 -42.89 -31.27 34.27
N LYS A 711 -42.10 -30.41 34.93
CA LYS A 711 -42.46 -29.89 36.26
C LYS A 711 -43.73 -29.04 36.21
N ALA A 712 -43.85 -28.13 35.25
CA ALA A 712 -45.08 -27.35 35.06
C ALA A 712 -46.32 -28.21 34.69
N GLU A 713 -46.15 -29.27 33.91
CA GLU A 713 -47.21 -30.25 33.62
C GLU A 713 -47.61 -31.06 34.87
N ILE A 714 -46.64 -31.47 35.70
CA ILE A 714 -46.89 -32.17 36.98
C ILE A 714 -47.67 -31.27 37.95
N ASP A 715 -47.26 -30.01 38.11
CA ASP A 715 -47.90 -29.04 39.00
C ASP A 715 -49.35 -28.72 38.60
N SER A 716 -49.68 -28.82 37.30
CA SER A 716 -51.04 -28.64 36.77
C SER A 716 -51.90 -29.92 36.75
N THR A 717 -51.33 -31.10 36.98
CA THR A 717 -52.02 -32.40 36.80
C THR A 717 -52.42 -33.08 38.12
N ARG A 718 -53.66 -33.59 38.19
CA ARG A 718 -54.30 -34.13 39.42
C ARG A 718 -54.67 -35.63 39.41
N THR A 719 -54.36 -36.37 38.34
CA THR A 719 -54.80 -37.78 38.13
C THR A 719 -53.64 -38.67 37.66
N ASP A 720 -53.88 -39.96 37.39
CA ASP A 720 -52.88 -41.01 37.12
C ASP A 720 -51.77 -40.64 36.12
N ARG A 721 -52.07 -39.76 35.16
CA ARG A 721 -51.09 -39.15 34.23
C ARG A 721 -49.88 -38.54 34.96
N ARG A 722 -50.09 -37.96 36.14
CA ARG A 722 -49.06 -37.34 36.98
C ARG A 722 -47.93 -38.32 37.31
N ARG A 723 -48.26 -39.55 37.70
CA ARG A 723 -47.28 -40.59 38.02
C ARG A 723 -46.37 -40.91 36.83
N VAL A 724 -46.94 -40.96 35.62
CA VAL A 724 -46.17 -41.22 34.37
C VAL A 724 -45.22 -40.06 34.04
N LEU A 725 -45.61 -38.82 34.36
CA LEU A 725 -44.75 -37.64 34.22
C LEU A 725 -43.63 -37.64 35.29
N GLU A 726 -43.95 -37.98 36.54
CA GLU A 726 -42.97 -38.12 37.64
C GLU A 726 -41.96 -39.24 37.35
N GLU A 727 -42.40 -40.39 36.82
CA GLU A 727 -41.53 -41.49 36.36
C GLU A 727 -40.70 -41.13 35.09
N ARG A 728 -41.08 -40.11 34.33
CA ARG A 728 -40.25 -39.53 33.24
C ARG A 728 -39.23 -38.54 33.79
N LEU A 729 -39.66 -37.65 34.69
CA LEU A 729 -38.82 -36.67 35.37
C LEU A 729 -37.66 -37.35 36.12
N ALA A 730 -37.95 -38.39 36.92
CA ALA A 730 -36.94 -39.11 37.70
C ALA A 730 -35.84 -39.78 36.85
N ARG A 731 -36.10 -40.06 35.56
CA ARG A 731 -35.09 -40.55 34.60
C ARG A 731 -34.25 -39.44 33.96
N LEU A 732 -34.76 -38.21 33.93
CA LEU A 732 -34.09 -37.07 33.32
C LEU A 732 -33.28 -36.25 34.33
N GLU A 733 -33.67 -36.21 35.61
CA GLU A 733 -32.95 -35.43 36.62
C GLU A 733 -31.47 -35.86 36.83
N PRO A 734 -31.12 -37.16 36.91
CA PRO A 734 -29.71 -37.56 36.99
C PRO A 734 -28.90 -37.16 35.74
N LYS A 735 -29.53 -37.25 34.56
CA LYS A 735 -28.91 -36.83 33.29
C LYS A 735 -28.75 -35.30 33.22
N LEU A 736 -29.70 -34.53 33.74
CA LEU A 736 -29.59 -33.09 33.85
C LEU A 736 -28.47 -32.68 34.82
N GLN A 737 -28.27 -33.41 35.93
CA GLN A 737 -27.18 -33.14 36.87
C GLN A 737 -25.79 -33.37 36.24
N ASP A 738 -25.61 -34.44 35.47
CA ASP A 738 -24.36 -34.67 34.72
C ASP A 738 -24.12 -33.57 33.67
N LEU A 739 -25.11 -33.31 32.80
CA LEU A 739 -25.03 -32.25 31.79
C LEU A 739 -24.79 -30.87 32.41
N SER A 740 -25.37 -30.58 33.57
CA SER A 740 -25.12 -29.33 34.31
C SER A 740 -23.69 -29.25 34.84
N ARG A 741 -23.12 -30.35 35.34
CA ARG A 741 -21.71 -30.40 35.78
C ARG A 741 -20.76 -30.20 34.61
N ARG A 742 -21.09 -30.72 33.44
CA ARG A 742 -20.27 -30.64 32.21
C ARG A 742 -20.37 -29.26 31.53
N TYR A 743 -21.57 -28.69 31.44
CA TYR A 743 -21.83 -27.38 30.85
C TYR A 743 -21.52 -26.22 31.82
N ILE A 744 -22.33 -26.07 32.88
CA ILE A 744 -22.19 -24.97 33.85
C ILE A 744 -20.85 -25.07 34.59
N GLY A 745 -20.44 -26.28 35.00
CA GLY A 745 -19.13 -26.51 35.62
C GLY A 745 -17.92 -26.36 34.69
N SER A 746 -18.13 -26.09 33.40
CA SER A 746 -17.09 -25.62 32.48
C SER A 746 -17.14 -24.09 32.30
N LEU A 747 -18.34 -23.50 32.24
CA LEU A 747 -18.52 -22.04 32.31
C LEU A 747 -17.91 -21.46 33.59
N GLU A 748 -18.13 -22.07 34.76
CA GLU A 748 -17.53 -21.68 36.06
C GLU A 748 -15.99 -21.72 36.07
N LYS A 749 -15.35 -22.51 35.19
CA LYS A 749 -13.89 -22.52 35.04
C LYS A 749 -13.42 -21.37 34.16
N LEU A 750 -14.07 -21.20 33.00
CA LEU A 750 -13.78 -20.11 32.07
C LEU A 750 -13.98 -18.74 32.74
N GLU A 751 -15.01 -18.60 33.57
CA GLU A 751 -15.31 -17.40 34.37
C GLU A 751 -14.13 -16.96 35.24
N ARG A 752 -13.49 -17.91 35.93
CA ARG A 752 -12.34 -17.66 36.81
C ARG A 752 -11.09 -17.23 36.04
N LEU A 753 -10.93 -17.74 34.82
CA LEU A 753 -9.81 -17.41 33.94
C LEU A 753 -10.01 -16.02 33.31
N GLN A 754 -11.17 -15.76 32.71
CA GLN A 754 -11.52 -14.44 32.16
C GLN A 754 -11.50 -13.33 33.23
N LYS A 755 -11.94 -13.63 34.46
CA LYS A 755 -11.81 -12.70 35.60
C LYS A 755 -10.36 -12.28 35.84
N GLY A 756 -9.39 -13.19 35.67
CA GLY A 756 -7.97 -12.88 35.76
C GLY A 756 -7.51 -11.90 34.67
N ASP A 757 -7.92 -12.12 33.43
CA ASP A 757 -7.60 -11.26 32.29
C ASP A 757 -8.19 -9.86 32.46
N PHE A 758 -9.49 -9.78 32.82
CA PHE A 758 -10.16 -8.51 33.10
C PHE A 758 -9.56 -7.76 34.30
N VAL A 759 -9.13 -8.47 35.36
CA VAL A 759 -8.38 -7.87 36.48
C VAL A 759 -7.06 -7.25 35.99
N GLY A 760 -6.42 -7.82 34.97
CA GLY A 760 -5.23 -7.24 34.35
C GLY A 760 -5.54 -6.02 33.47
N ILE A 761 -6.51 -6.12 32.55
CA ILE A 761 -6.87 -5.07 31.59
C ILE A 761 -7.44 -3.84 32.32
N LEU A 762 -8.42 -4.02 33.22
CA LEU A 762 -9.03 -2.92 33.97
C LEU A 762 -8.04 -2.24 34.94
N ARG A 763 -7.03 -2.98 35.44
CA ARG A 763 -5.92 -2.41 36.24
C ARG A 763 -4.97 -1.59 35.37
N ALA A 764 -4.58 -2.10 34.20
CA ALA A 764 -3.76 -1.36 33.23
C ALA A 764 -4.44 -0.05 32.79
N MET A 765 -5.77 -0.07 32.65
CA MET A 765 -6.60 1.09 32.28
C MET A 765 -7.26 1.82 33.45
N ALA A 766 -6.78 1.68 34.69
CA ALA A 766 -7.34 2.38 35.86
C ALA A 766 -7.48 3.90 35.61
N GLY A 767 -8.70 4.43 35.79
CA GLY A 767 -9.12 5.79 35.48
C GLY A 767 -9.82 5.97 34.11
N LEU A 768 -9.60 5.06 33.16
CA LEU A 768 -10.07 5.13 31.77
C LEU A 768 -11.20 4.12 31.49
N PRO A 769 -12.04 4.35 30.45
CA PRO A 769 -13.05 3.40 29.99
C PRO A 769 -12.45 2.20 29.26
N VAL A 770 -13.11 1.04 29.40
CA VAL A 770 -12.76 -0.21 28.70
C VAL A 770 -14.04 -0.81 28.12
N ILE A 771 -14.18 -0.77 26.80
CA ILE A 771 -15.28 -1.37 26.04
C ILE A 771 -14.96 -2.84 25.77
N ILE A 772 -15.71 -3.74 26.40
CA ILE A 772 -15.54 -5.19 26.32
C ILE A 772 -16.62 -5.78 25.42
N ARG A 773 -16.22 -6.46 24.34
CA ARG A 773 -17.12 -7.15 23.42
C ARG A 773 -17.38 -8.57 23.92
N LEU A 774 -18.65 -8.89 24.12
CA LEU A 774 -19.10 -10.26 24.42
C LEU A 774 -18.80 -11.20 23.23
N ILE A 775 -18.84 -12.51 23.48
CA ILE A 775 -18.47 -13.53 22.49
C ILE A 775 -19.19 -13.33 21.15
N ASP A 776 -18.39 -13.05 20.11
CA ASP A 776 -18.87 -12.85 18.74
C ASP A 776 -18.87 -14.12 17.89
N PRO A 777 -17.78 -14.90 17.74
CA PRO A 777 -17.74 -15.99 16.77
C PRO A 777 -18.68 -17.17 17.10
N PRO A 778 -19.16 -17.90 16.08
CA PRO A 778 -19.97 -19.11 16.25
C PRO A 778 -19.16 -20.22 16.93
N LEU A 779 -19.84 -21.06 17.72
CA LEU A 779 -19.17 -22.06 18.57
C LEU A 779 -18.27 -23.07 17.81
N HIS A 780 -18.50 -23.28 16.51
CA HIS A 780 -17.68 -24.20 15.71
C HIS A 780 -16.26 -23.67 15.40
N GLU A 781 -16.01 -22.36 15.53
CA GLU A 781 -14.65 -21.80 15.37
C GLU A 781 -13.71 -22.19 16.53
N PHE A 782 -14.27 -22.54 17.70
CA PHE A 782 -13.53 -23.08 18.85
C PHE A 782 -13.40 -24.62 18.83
N LEU A 783 -13.79 -25.28 17.74
CA LEU A 783 -13.64 -26.73 17.58
C LEU A 783 -12.55 -27.05 16.53
N PRO A 784 -11.84 -28.19 16.62
CA PRO A 784 -10.81 -28.54 15.64
C PRO A 784 -11.38 -28.70 14.22
N LYS A 785 -10.59 -28.35 13.20
CA LYS A 785 -10.98 -28.41 11.77
C LYS A 785 -11.60 -29.78 11.41
N TYR A 786 -12.73 -29.77 10.68
CA TYR A 786 -13.48 -30.98 10.31
C TYR A 786 -12.61 -31.99 9.58
N GLU A 787 -11.80 -31.52 8.64
CA GLU A 787 -10.92 -32.33 7.80
C GLU A 787 -9.84 -33.02 8.66
N THR A 788 -9.25 -32.32 9.63
CA THR A 788 -8.30 -32.86 10.61
C THR A 788 -8.96 -33.93 11.50
N LEU A 789 -10.15 -33.65 12.06
CA LEU A 789 -10.89 -34.63 12.87
C LEU A 789 -11.29 -35.87 12.07
N LEU A 790 -11.73 -35.71 10.82
CA LEU A 790 -12.09 -36.82 9.95
C LEU A 790 -10.88 -37.73 9.70
N VAL A 791 -9.70 -37.15 9.42
CA VAL A 791 -8.44 -37.91 9.27
C VAL A 791 -8.05 -38.60 10.58
N GLN A 792 -8.09 -37.90 11.72
CA GLN A 792 -7.75 -38.47 13.03
C GLN A 792 -8.68 -39.62 13.43
N VAL A 793 -10.01 -39.45 13.30
CA VAL A 793 -11.00 -40.52 13.57
C VAL A 793 -10.80 -41.70 12.62
N THR A 794 -10.47 -41.45 11.35
CA THR A 794 -10.19 -42.52 10.38
C THR A 794 -8.93 -43.30 10.75
N LYS A 795 -7.83 -42.62 11.09
CA LYS A 795 -6.58 -43.25 11.54
C LYS A 795 -6.78 -44.09 12.81
N LEU A 796 -7.50 -43.56 13.81
CA LEU A 796 -7.83 -44.29 15.05
C LEU A 796 -8.75 -45.50 14.78
N THR A 797 -9.75 -45.36 13.90
CA THR A 797 -10.66 -46.46 13.55
C THR A 797 -9.92 -47.59 12.81
N LEU A 798 -8.99 -47.26 11.93
CA LEU A 798 -8.16 -48.25 11.20
C LEU A 798 -7.08 -48.90 12.09
N ALA A 799 -6.58 -48.21 13.11
CA ALA A 799 -5.64 -48.76 14.08
C ALA A 799 -6.32 -49.53 15.22
N ARG A 800 -7.66 -49.52 15.30
CA ARG A 800 -8.41 -50.22 16.36
C ARG A 800 -8.20 -51.73 16.26
N GLY A 801 -7.60 -52.31 17.30
CA GLY A 801 -7.20 -53.72 17.32
C GLY A 801 -5.85 -54.03 16.64
N ASN A 802 -5.18 -53.04 16.04
CA ASN A 802 -3.81 -53.16 15.51
C ASN A 802 -3.05 -51.82 15.61
N PRO A 803 -2.57 -51.44 16.82
CA PRO A 803 -2.02 -50.10 17.07
C PRO A 803 -0.79 -49.73 16.23
N ASP A 804 0.00 -50.74 15.81
CA ASP A 804 1.12 -50.60 14.86
C ASP A 804 0.76 -49.83 13.59
N VAL A 805 -0.49 -49.94 13.12
CA VAL A 805 -0.95 -49.25 11.90
C VAL A 805 -0.80 -47.73 12.05
N LEU A 806 -1.07 -47.20 13.25
CA LEU A 806 -0.94 -45.76 13.53
C LEU A 806 0.53 -45.32 13.48
N GLN A 807 1.42 -46.10 14.09
CA GLN A 807 2.87 -45.81 14.13
C GLN A 807 3.55 -45.97 12.75
N ARG A 808 3.05 -46.86 11.88
CA ARG A 808 3.53 -47.02 10.49
C ARG A 808 2.92 -45.99 9.53
N ALA A 809 1.76 -45.42 9.87
CA ALA A 809 1.11 -44.37 9.11
C ALA A 809 1.72 -42.98 9.37
N ALA A 810 2.33 -42.78 10.54
CA ALA A 810 2.87 -41.48 10.94
C ALA A 810 4.12 -41.09 10.12
N ARG A 811 3.97 -40.06 9.28
CA ARG A 811 5.01 -39.62 8.32
C ARG A 811 5.27 -38.11 8.28
N SER A 812 4.33 -37.29 8.75
CA SER A 812 4.50 -35.86 8.99
C SER A 812 4.68 -35.60 10.49
N ASP A 813 5.16 -34.42 10.85
CA ASP A 813 5.28 -34.02 12.27
C ASP A 813 3.91 -33.90 12.94
N ASP A 814 2.88 -33.46 12.21
CA ASP A 814 1.45 -33.56 12.59
C ASP A 814 1.07 -34.97 13.06
N ASP A 815 1.50 -36.01 12.33
CA ASP A 815 1.17 -37.38 12.67
C ASP A 815 2.00 -37.90 13.85
N GLN A 816 3.23 -37.41 14.04
CA GLN A 816 4.02 -37.73 15.24
C GLN A 816 3.41 -37.06 16.48
N ALA A 817 2.99 -35.79 16.37
CA ALA A 817 2.27 -35.08 17.43
C ALA A 817 0.95 -35.78 17.77
N PHE A 818 0.20 -36.26 16.78
CA PHE A 818 -1.00 -37.05 16.99
C PHE A 818 -0.70 -38.43 17.61
N LEU A 819 0.39 -39.09 17.21
CA LEU A 819 0.84 -40.35 17.80
C LEU A 819 1.23 -40.16 19.29
N GLU A 820 1.85 -39.04 19.65
CA GLU A 820 2.12 -38.68 21.05
C GLU A 820 0.85 -38.29 21.83
N GLU A 821 -0.15 -37.63 21.20
CA GLU A 821 -1.47 -37.42 21.82
C GLU A 821 -2.09 -38.77 22.23
N VAL A 822 -2.03 -39.76 21.34
CA VAL A 822 -2.55 -41.11 21.55
C VAL A 822 -1.77 -41.86 22.64
N LYS A 823 -0.42 -41.85 22.60
CA LYS A 823 0.40 -42.42 23.69
C LYS A 823 0.08 -41.77 25.03
N LYS A 824 -0.02 -40.45 25.09
CA LYS A 824 -0.32 -39.67 26.30
C LYS A 824 -1.68 -40.06 26.89
N ALA A 825 -2.72 -40.17 26.06
CA ALA A 825 -4.05 -40.62 26.50
C ALA A 825 -4.07 -42.06 27.00
N GLY A 826 -3.21 -42.94 26.47
CA GLY A 826 -3.06 -44.33 26.90
C GLY A 826 -2.09 -44.58 28.07
N GLY A 827 -1.44 -43.53 28.59
CA GLY A 827 -0.39 -43.68 29.61
C GLY A 827 0.88 -44.38 29.09
N GLY A 828 1.18 -44.22 27.80
CA GLY A 828 2.26 -44.89 27.06
C GLY A 828 1.80 -46.06 26.18
N ASP A 829 0.61 -46.63 26.45
CA ASP A 829 0.04 -47.75 25.67
C ASP A 829 -0.81 -47.23 24.50
N LEU A 830 -0.38 -47.48 23.26
CA LEU A 830 -1.09 -47.05 22.05
C LEU A 830 -2.50 -47.66 21.91
N GLY A 831 -2.72 -48.91 22.35
CA GLY A 831 -4.01 -49.57 22.26
C GLY A 831 -5.05 -48.94 23.20
N ARG A 832 -4.65 -48.68 24.45
CA ARG A 832 -5.45 -47.91 25.42
C ARG A 832 -5.69 -46.49 24.95
N GLY A 833 -4.68 -45.85 24.36
CA GLY A 833 -4.79 -44.52 23.77
C GLY A 833 -5.84 -44.42 22.67
N ILE A 834 -5.89 -45.41 21.78
CA ILE A 834 -6.89 -45.48 20.71
C ILE A 834 -8.29 -45.64 21.28
N GLU A 835 -8.52 -46.59 22.21
CA GLU A 835 -9.83 -46.80 22.83
C GLU A 835 -10.28 -45.61 23.69
N ALA A 836 -9.35 -44.84 24.28
CA ALA A 836 -9.65 -43.64 25.07
C ALA A 836 -10.01 -42.42 24.20
N LEU A 837 -9.26 -42.16 23.12
CA LEU A 837 -9.48 -40.97 22.28
C LEU A 837 -10.54 -41.16 21.20
N LEU A 838 -10.70 -42.36 20.63
CA LEU A 838 -11.61 -42.59 19.51
C LEU A 838 -13.05 -42.11 19.80
N PRO A 839 -13.67 -42.40 20.97
CA PRO A 839 -15.02 -41.90 21.28
C PRO A 839 -15.07 -40.37 21.40
N ARG A 840 -14.04 -39.73 21.99
CA ARG A 840 -14.00 -38.26 22.14
C ARG A 840 -13.82 -37.56 20.79
N LYS A 841 -12.93 -38.08 19.93
CA LYS A 841 -12.69 -37.55 18.57
C LYS A 841 -13.90 -37.79 17.64
N GLN A 842 -14.60 -38.92 17.79
CA GLN A 842 -15.88 -39.17 17.09
C GLN A 842 -16.96 -38.16 17.51
N LEU A 843 -17.16 -37.95 18.81
CA LEU A 843 -18.14 -36.99 19.32
C LEU A 843 -17.83 -35.54 18.88
N LEU A 844 -16.55 -35.16 18.84
CA LEU A 844 -16.10 -33.88 18.28
C LEU A 844 -16.39 -33.79 16.78
N LEU A 845 -16.11 -34.83 15.99
CA LEU A 845 -16.40 -34.86 14.55
C LEU A 845 -17.89 -34.74 14.25
N GLU A 846 -18.74 -35.42 15.02
CA GLU A 846 -20.21 -35.30 14.94
C GLU A 846 -20.69 -33.89 15.30
N ALA A 847 -20.15 -33.28 16.36
CA ALA A 847 -20.48 -31.92 16.77
C ALA A 847 -20.06 -30.88 15.71
N VAL A 848 -18.84 -30.98 15.17
CA VAL A 848 -18.37 -30.11 14.08
C VAL A 848 -19.24 -30.28 12.82
N ALA A 849 -19.59 -31.52 12.46
CA ALA A 849 -20.47 -31.79 11.32
C ALA A 849 -21.87 -31.18 11.51
N ALA A 850 -22.43 -31.28 12.72
CA ALA A 850 -23.75 -30.73 13.07
C ALA A 850 -23.75 -29.20 13.20
N SER A 851 -22.62 -28.59 13.56
CA SER A 851 -22.46 -27.13 13.72
C SER A 851 -21.91 -26.42 12.48
N ARG A 852 -21.61 -27.14 11.38
CA ARG A 852 -21.04 -26.58 10.14
C ARG A 852 -22.07 -25.74 9.38
N GLU A 853 -21.86 -24.42 9.37
CA GLU A 853 -22.71 -23.48 8.63
C GLU A 853 -22.18 -23.22 7.21
N THR A 854 -23.07 -22.87 6.27
CA THR A 854 -22.67 -22.53 4.89
C THR A 854 -21.99 -21.16 4.79
N ASN A 855 -22.31 -20.23 5.70
CA ASN A 855 -21.74 -18.88 5.76
C ASN A 855 -21.59 -18.44 7.23
N PRO A 856 -20.54 -18.88 7.96
CA PRO A 856 -20.35 -18.59 9.40
C PRO A 856 -20.45 -17.11 9.78
N MET A 857 -19.98 -16.22 8.90
CA MET A 857 -20.09 -14.75 9.01
C MET A 857 -21.53 -14.26 9.32
N LEU A 858 -22.56 -15.00 8.88
CA LEU A 858 -23.97 -14.61 9.01
C LEU A 858 -24.79 -15.58 9.88
N GLY A 859 -24.14 -16.53 10.55
CA GLY A 859 -24.77 -17.65 11.24
C GLY A 859 -25.22 -17.41 12.69
N LEU A 860 -25.17 -18.47 13.49
CA LEU A 860 -25.50 -18.47 14.92
C LEU A 860 -24.30 -17.97 15.76
N ARG A 861 -24.11 -16.65 15.73
CA ARG A 861 -23.00 -15.93 16.36
C ARG A 861 -23.48 -14.64 17.06
N GLY A 862 -22.62 -14.00 17.85
CA GLY A 862 -22.89 -12.74 18.55
C GLY A 862 -24.14 -12.77 19.44
N CYS A 863 -24.94 -11.68 19.45
CA CYS A 863 -26.17 -11.61 20.23
C CYS A 863 -27.15 -12.79 20.01
N ARG A 864 -27.11 -13.43 18.83
CA ARG A 864 -27.97 -14.58 18.52
C ARG A 864 -27.53 -15.81 19.31
N LEU A 865 -26.22 -15.96 19.52
CA LEU A 865 -25.65 -17.00 20.37
C LEU A 865 -25.99 -16.71 21.84
N GLY A 866 -25.81 -15.47 22.30
CA GLY A 866 -26.17 -15.05 23.66
C GLY A 866 -27.65 -15.21 23.99
N ILE A 867 -28.56 -14.83 23.10
CA ILE A 867 -30.02 -15.05 23.26
C ILE A 867 -30.38 -16.54 23.26
N MET A 868 -29.60 -17.39 22.60
CA MET A 868 -29.84 -18.84 22.53
C MET A 868 -29.18 -19.64 23.67
N PHE A 869 -28.09 -19.13 24.25
CA PHE A 869 -27.33 -19.74 25.34
C PHE A 869 -26.93 -18.64 26.34
N PRO A 870 -27.91 -18.02 27.05
CA PRO A 870 -27.67 -16.86 27.91
C PRO A 870 -26.70 -17.17 29.05
N GLU A 871 -26.58 -18.42 29.46
CA GLU A 871 -25.58 -18.88 30.44
C GLU A 871 -24.14 -18.52 30.03
N ILE A 872 -23.85 -18.38 28.72
CA ILE A 872 -22.52 -17.98 28.21
C ILE A 872 -22.29 -16.48 28.46
N THR A 873 -23.19 -15.60 27.99
CA THR A 873 -22.98 -14.14 28.13
C THR A 873 -23.24 -13.63 29.55
N GLU A 874 -24.11 -14.29 30.33
CA GLU A 874 -24.25 -14.05 31.78
C GLU A 874 -22.95 -14.41 32.54
N MET A 875 -22.25 -15.48 32.16
CA MET A 875 -20.93 -15.83 32.73
C MET A 875 -19.88 -14.76 32.44
N GLN A 876 -19.78 -14.29 31.20
CA GLN A 876 -18.83 -13.23 30.84
C GLN A 876 -19.09 -11.94 31.64
N VAL A 877 -20.36 -11.54 31.75
CA VAL A 877 -20.74 -10.37 32.56
C VAL A 877 -20.46 -10.59 34.04
N ARG A 878 -20.61 -11.81 34.58
CA ARG A 878 -20.16 -12.11 35.95
C ARG A 878 -18.66 -11.89 36.10
N ALA A 879 -17.83 -12.44 35.22
CA ALA A 879 -16.37 -12.27 35.26
C ALA A 879 -15.96 -10.79 35.19
N ILE A 880 -16.57 -9.99 34.29
CA ILE A 880 -16.33 -8.54 34.15
C ILE A 880 -16.67 -7.79 35.44
N PHE A 881 -17.87 -7.99 35.98
CA PHE A 881 -18.31 -7.25 37.17
C PHE A 881 -17.62 -7.72 38.45
N GLU A 882 -17.22 -8.99 38.56
CA GLU A 882 -16.39 -9.47 39.66
C GLU A 882 -14.99 -8.87 39.63
N ALA A 883 -14.35 -8.82 38.46
CA ALA A 883 -13.05 -8.15 38.28
C ALA A 883 -13.14 -6.65 38.63
N ALA A 884 -14.18 -5.97 38.14
CA ALA A 884 -14.40 -4.56 38.41
C ALA A 884 -14.71 -4.28 39.89
N CYS A 885 -15.52 -5.10 40.55
CA CYS A 885 -15.79 -4.98 41.99
C CYS A 885 -14.53 -5.24 42.82
N GLN A 886 -13.70 -6.22 42.45
CA GLN A 886 -12.42 -6.46 43.11
C GLN A 886 -11.49 -5.24 43.03
N LEU A 887 -11.27 -4.70 41.82
CA LEU A 887 -10.39 -3.54 41.62
C LEU A 887 -10.94 -2.28 42.31
N THR A 888 -12.27 -2.14 42.41
CA THR A 888 -12.90 -1.05 43.17
C THR A 888 -12.66 -1.22 44.68
N LYS A 889 -12.66 -2.45 45.21
CA LYS A 889 -12.25 -2.74 46.60
C LYS A 889 -10.75 -2.48 46.84
N GLU A 890 -9.91 -2.66 45.82
CA GLU A 890 -8.50 -2.24 45.81
C GLU A 890 -8.31 -0.71 45.66
N GLY A 891 -9.39 0.08 45.57
CA GLY A 891 -9.36 1.55 45.49
C GLY A 891 -9.15 2.12 44.09
N LEU A 892 -9.19 1.29 43.03
CA LEU A 892 -9.00 1.73 41.65
C LEU A 892 -10.32 2.15 41.00
N VAL A 893 -10.30 3.27 40.28
CA VAL A 893 -11.45 3.73 39.49
C VAL A 893 -11.51 2.95 38.17
N VAL A 894 -12.44 2.00 38.07
CA VAL A 894 -12.71 1.22 36.84
C VAL A 894 -14.01 1.64 36.16
N LYS A 895 -14.07 1.50 34.84
CA LYS A 895 -15.19 1.93 33.99
C LYS A 895 -15.46 0.89 32.88
N PRO A 896 -15.98 -0.30 33.21
CA PRO A 896 -16.34 -1.31 32.23
C PRO A 896 -17.56 -0.89 31.41
N GLU A 897 -17.46 -0.96 30.09
CA GLU A 897 -18.55 -0.66 29.16
C GLU A 897 -18.82 -1.91 28.32
N ILE A 898 -20.02 -2.49 28.43
CA ILE A 898 -20.32 -3.83 27.89
C ILE A 898 -20.95 -3.67 26.51
N MET A 899 -20.39 -4.33 25.51
CA MET A 899 -20.80 -4.22 24.12
C MET A 899 -21.37 -5.52 23.58
N ILE A 900 -22.64 -5.46 23.16
CA ILE A 900 -23.35 -6.56 22.51
C ILE A 900 -23.04 -6.55 20.98
N PRO A 901 -22.50 -7.64 20.41
CA PRO A 901 -22.20 -7.74 18.98
C PRO A 901 -23.41 -8.21 18.14
N LEU A 902 -23.38 -7.92 16.84
CA LEU A 902 -24.24 -8.40 15.76
C LEU A 902 -25.76 -8.09 15.87
N ALA A 903 -26.18 -7.22 16.78
CA ALA A 903 -27.58 -6.84 16.95
C ALA A 903 -28.14 -6.20 15.68
N GLY A 904 -29.14 -6.82 15.05
CA GLY A 904 -29.81 -6.33 13.83
C GLY A 904 -31.17 -5.66 14.10
N HIS A 905 -31.77 -5.91 15.27
CA HIS A 905 -33.10 -5.48 15.66
C HIS A 905 -33.15 -5.04 17.13
N VAL A 906 -33.91 -3.98 17.43
CA VAL A 906 -34.00 -3.40 18.79
C VAL A 906 -34.38 -4.41 19.88
N ASN A 907 -35.32 -5.32 19.58
CA ASN A 907 -35.69 -6.43 20.46
C ASN A 907 -34.55 -7.41 20.81
N GLU A 908 -33.58 -7.64 19.91
CA GLU A 908 -32.43 -8.52 20.21
C GLU A 908 -31.57 -7.87 21.30
N LEU A 909 -31.11 -6.64 21.04
CA LEU A 909 -30.36 -5.82 21.99
C LEU A 909 -31.11 -5.65 23.32
N LYS A 910 -32.43 -5.39 23.28
CA LYS A 910 -33.25 -5.21 24.48
C LYS A 910 -33.28 -6.47 25.34
N VAL A 911 -33.59 -7.63 24.76
CA VAL A 911 -33.73 -8.89 25.51
C VAL A 911 -32.40 -9.28 26.15
N GLU A 912 -31.29 -9.15 25.42
CA GLU A 912 -29.97 -9.48 25.93
C GLU A 912 -29.50 -8.46 26.98
N ARG A 913 -29.56 -7.14 26.71
CA ARG A 913 -29.23 -6.12 27.71
C ARG A 913 -30.02 -6.32 29.00
N GLU A 914 -31.33 -6.56 28.93
CA GLU A 914 -32.14 -6.74 30.13
C GLU A 914 -31.73 -7.98 30.95
N ALA A 915 -31.22 -9.05 30.32
CA ALA A 915 -30.64 -10.19 31.04
C ALA A 915 -29.31 -9.84 31.71
N LEU A 916 -28.38 -9.29 30.93
CA LEU A 916 -27.03 -8.97 31.38
C LEU A 916 -26.98 -7.86 32.44
N GLU A 917 -27.84 -6.84 32.32
CA GLU A 917 -27.94 -5.77 33.31
C GLU A 917 -28.58 -6.26 34.63
N ARG A 918 -29.40 -7.33 34.61
CA ARG A 918 -29.83 -8.01 35.84
C ARG A 918 -28.65 -8.76 36.48
N GLU A 919 -27.82 -9.45 35.69
CA GLU A 919 -26.69 -10.20 36.22
C GLU A 919 -25.62 -9.30 36.85
N ALA A 920 -25.26 -8.21 36.17
CA ALA A 920 -24.38 -7.16 36.70
C ALA A 920 -24.84 -6.67 38.08
N LYS A 921 -26.14 -6.46 38.27
CA LYS A 921 -26.73 -6.01 39.55
C LYS A 921 -26.63 -7.07 40.64
N LYS A 922 -26.92 -8.34 40.35
CA LYS A 922 -26.71 -9.45 41.31
C LYS A 922 -25.27 -9.50 41.81
N VAL A 923 -24.29 -9.32 40.91
CA VAL A 923 -22.87 -9.33 41.28
C VAL A 923 -22.53 -8.13 42.18
N MET A 924 -22.89 -6.91 41.79
CA MET A 924 -22.66 -5.71 42.61
C MET A 924 -23.32 -5.77 43.99
N GLU A 925 -24.54 -6.32 44.06
CA GLU A 925 -25.27 -6.55 45.32
C GLU A 925 -24.56 -7.60 46.20
N ARG A 926 -24.16 -8.75 45.62
CA ARG A 926 -23.40 -9.81 46.31
C ARG A 926 -22.04 -9.34 46.79
N GLU A 927 -21.36 -8.51 46.01
CA GLU A 927 -20.04 -7.95 46.34
C GLU A 927 -20.10 -6.76 47.30
N GLY A 928 -21.28 -6.16 47.50
CA GLY A 928 -21.47 -4.96 48.33
C GLY A 928 -20.88 -3.67 47.74
N VAL A 929 -20.68 -3.61 46.42
CA VAL A 929 -19.94 -2.54 45.73
C VAL A 929 -20.70 -2.07 44.50
N ARG A 930 -20.72 -0.75 44.26
CA ARG A 930 -21.26 -0.15 43.03
C ARG A 930 -20.11 0.24 42.10
N VAL A 931 -20.17 -0.24 40.86
CA VAL A 931 -19.29 0.14 39.76
C VAL A 931 -20.07 1.02 38.79
N ASN A 932 -19.42 2.02 38.18
CA ASN A 932 -20.02 2.76 37.07
C ASN A 932 -19.77 2.00 35.76
N TYR A 933 -20.84 1.64 35.07
CA TYR A 933 -20.82 0.84 33.83
C TYR A 933 -21.74 1.45 32.77
N LYS A 934 -21.66 0.93 31.54
CA LYS A 934 -22.65 1.16 30.46
C LYS A 934 -22.96 -0.12 29.71
N PHE A 935 -24.11 -0.17 29.03
CA PHE A 935 -24.42 -1.14 27.99
C PHE A 935 -24.59 -0.46 26.62
N GLY A 936 -23.83 -0.92 25.64
CA GLY A 936 -23.89 -0.46 24.25
C GLY A 936 -23.92 -1.61 23.26
N THR A 937 -23.82 -1.29 21.98
CA THR A 937 -23.87 -2.28 20.91
C THR A 937 -22.91 -1.93 19.78
N MET A 938 -22.47 -2.96 19.05
CA MET A 938 -21.74 -2.76 17.81
C MET A 938 -22.72 -2.54 16.65
N ILE A 939 -22.55 -1.47 15.88
CA ILE A 939 -23.29 -1.15 14.67
C ILE A 939 -22.49 -1.71 13.48
N GLU A 940 -22.75 -3.00 13.21
CA GLU A 940 -22.07 -3.78 12.18
C GLU A 940 -23.01 -4.46 11.18
N ILE A 941 -24.31 -4.50 11.48
CA ILE A 941 -25.35 -4.95 10.55
C ILE A 941 -26.01 -3.72 9.89
N PRO A 942 -26.19 -3.67 8.55
CA PRO A 942 -26.79 -2.52 7.87
C PRO A 942 -28.20 -2.19 8.36
N ARG A 943 -28.96 -3.20 8.80
CA ARG A 943 -30.28 -3.01 9.44
C ARG A 943 -30.16 -2.21 10.76
N ALA A 944 -29.11 -2.44 11.56
CA ALA A 944 -28.88 -1.71 12.80
C ALA A 944 -28.61 -0.22 12.54
N ALA A 945 -27.83 0.08 11.49
CA ALA A 945 -27.60 1.46 11.04
C ALA A 945 -28.90 2.12 10.49
N LEU A 946 -29.72 1.36 9.76
CA LEU A 946 -31.01 1.84 9.23
C LEU A 946 -32.08 2.08 10.30
N THR A 947 -32.04 1.36 11.43
CA THR A 947 -32.96 1.53 12.57
C THR A 947 -32.25 2.09 13.82
N ALA A 948 -31.17 2.86 13.64
CA ALA A 948 -30.30 3.29 14.73
C ALA A 948 -31.02 4.14 15.79
N ASP A 949 -32.11 4.83 15.43
CA ASP A 949 -32.96 5.56 16.38
C ASP A 949 -33.76 4.62 17.32
N GLU A 950 -34.07 3.40 16.88
CA GLU A 950 -34.64 2.35 17.72
C GLU A 950 -33.57 1.74 18.62
N ILE A 951 -32.41 1.41 18.05
CA ILE A 951 -31.28 0.82 18.80
C ILE A 951 -30.79 1.78 19.91
N ALA A 952 -30.71 3.09 19.64
CA ALA A 952 -30.30 4.12 20.59
C ALA A 952 -31.23 4.27 21.81
N LYS A 953 -32.44 3.70 21.79
CA LYS A 953 -33.34 3.66 22.96
C LYS A 953 -32.86 2.64 24.01
N HIS A 954 -31.95 1.74 23.63
CA HIS A 954 -31.43 0.66 24.50
C HIS A 954 -29.89 0.60 24.59
N ALA A 955 -29.15 1.28 23.71
CA ALA A 955 -27.69 1.41 23.77
C ALA A 955 -27.25 2.79 24.27
N GLU A 956 -26.33 2.83 25.24
CA GLU A 956 -25.73 4.05 25.78
C GLU A 956 -24.50 4.52 24.98
N PHE A 957 -23.96 3.64 24.11
CA PHE A 957 -22.93 3.95 23.12
C PHE A 957 -23.06 3.04 21.89
N PHE A 958 -22.50 3.50 20.76
CA PHE A 958 -22.29 2.72 19.55
C PHE A 958 -20.79 2.59 19.27
N SER A 959 -20.34 1.39 18.94
CA SER A 959 -19.06 1.18 18.24
C SER A 959 -19.36 0.71 16.82
N PHE A 960 -18.63 1.18 15.81
CA PHE A 960 -18.89 0.77 14.42
C PHE A 960 -17.97 -0.38 14.03
N GLY A 961 -18.53 -1.59 13.90
CA GLY A 961 -17.83 -2.75 13.36
C GLY A 961 -17.69 -2.63 11.85
N THR A 962 -16.79 -1.76 11.38
CA THR A 962 -16.72 -1.37 9.96
C THR A 962 -16.31 -2.51 9.03
N ASN A 963 -15.68 -3.57 9.54
CA ASN A 963 -15.31 -4.76 8.75
C ASN A 963 -16.58 -5.47 8.28
N ASP A 964 -17.33 -6.04 9.22
CA ASP A 964 -18.59 -6.75 9.00
C ASP A 964 -19.66 -5.84 8.36
N LEU A 965 -19.69 -4.54 8.71
CA LEU A 965 -20.55 -3.57 8.04
C LEU A 965 -20.18 -3.38 6.56
N THR A 966 -18.90 -3.37 6.20
CA THR A 966 -18.45 -3.27 4.80
C THR A 966 -18.74 -4.58 4.06
N GLN A 967 -18.44 -5.72 4.68
CA GLN A 967 -18.70 -7.05 4.12
C GLN A 967 -20.19 -7.25 3.80
N THR A 968 -21.07 -6.87 4.72
CA THR A 968 -22.54 -6.95 4.54
C THR A 968 -23.11 -5.85 3.64
N THR A 969 -22.52 -4.65 3.59
CA THR A 969 -22.98 -3.56 2.71
C THR A 969 -22.60 -3.78 1.25
N LEU A 970 -21.39 -4.31 0.98
CA LEU A 970 -20.93 -4.63 -0.38
C LEU A 970 -21.36 -6.05 -0.84
N GLY A 971 -21.73 -6.93 0.10
CA GLY A 971 -21.98 -8.35 -0.17
C GLY A 971 -20.68 -9.13 -0.42
N TYR A 972 -19.57 -8.68 0.15
CA TYR A 972 -18.24 -9.27 -0.03
C TYR A 972 -17.84 -10.02 1.24
N SER A 973 -17.61 -11.34 1.14
CA SER A 973 -16.77 -12.05 2.10
C SER A 973 -15.34 -11.54 1.93
N ARG A 974 -14.67 -11.14 3.02
CA ARG A 974 -13.35 -10.52 2.97
C ARG A 974 -12.31 -11.48 2.38
N ASP A 975 -12.26 -12.68 2.93
CA ASP A 975 -11.28 -13.73 2.60
C ASP A 975 -11.46 -14.23 1.15
N ASP A 976 -12.71 -14.21 0.66
CA ASP A 976 -13.01 -14.47 -0.74
C ASP A 976 -12.63 -13.30 -1.66
N ALA A 977 -12.91 -12.05 -1.26
CA ALA A 977 -12.78 -10.89 -2.13
C ALA A 977 -11.31 -10.53 -2.40
N GLU A 978 -10.50 -10.44 -1.33
CA GLU A 978 -9.07 -10.09 -1.41
C GLU A 978 -8.33 -11.04 -2.37
N GLY A 979 -8.59 -12.35 -2.29
CA GLY A 979 -7.93 -13.37 -3.10
C GLY A 979 -8.50 -13.63 -4.50
N LYS A 980 -9.73 -13.17 -4.83
CA LYS A 980 -10.42 -13.59 -6.08
C LYS A 980 -10.75 -12.47 -7.08
N PHE A 981 -11.00 -11.24 -6.62
CA PHE A 981 -11.40 -10.16 -7.56
C PHE A 981 -11.13 -8.73 -7.10
N LEU A 982 -10.81 -8.48 -5.83
CA LEU A 982 -10.70 -7.11 -5.31
C LEU A 982 -9.56 -6.33 -5.98
N LEU A 983 -8.40 -6.98 -6.17
CA LEU A 983 -7.26 -6.40 -6.90
C LEU A 983 -7.64 -5.99 -8.33
N ASP A 984 -8.31 -6.89 -9.05
CA ASP A 984 -8.85 -6.66 -10.40
C ASP A 984 -9.82 -5.45 -10.44
N TYR A 985 -10.61 -5.23 -9.38
CA TYR A 985 -11.52 -4.08 -9.28
C TYR A 985 -10.77 -2.77 -9.08
N VAL A 986 -9.67 -2.76 -8.31
CA VAL A 986 -8.83 -1.57 -8.09
C VAL A 986 -7.99 -1.25 -9.32
N GLU A 987 -7.37 -2.25 -9.97
CA GLU A 987 -6.60 -2.06 -11.20
C GLU A 987 -7.46 -1.54 -12.37
N ARG A 988 -8.70 -2.03 -12.48
CA ARG A 988 -9.67 -1.57 -13.49
C ARG A 988 -10.34 -0.23 -13.13
N GLY A 989 -10.06 0.32 -11.94
CA GLY A 989 -10.66 1.57 -11.44
C GLY A 989 -12.17 1.47 -11.15
N ILE A 990 -12.68 0.27 -10.89
CA ILE A 990 -14.06 0.02 -10.42
C ILE A 990 -14.17 0.47 -8.95
N LEU A 991 -13.12 0.21 -8.17
CA LEU A 991 -12.93 0.75 -6.81
C LEU A 991 -11.70 1.68 -6.78
N PRO A 992 -11.70 2.74 -5.95
CA PRO A 992 -10.64 3.75 -5.94
C PRO A 992 -9.36 3.33 -5.18
N HIS A 993 -9.51 2.37 -4.27
CA HIS A 993 -8.55 1.77 -3.35
C HIS A 993 -9.05 0.37 -2.96
#